data_AF-A0A972IF42-F1
#
_entry.id   AF-A0A972IF42-F1
#
_cell.length_a   1.000
_cell.length_b   1.000
_cell.length_c   1.000
_cell.angle_alpha   90.00
_cell.angle_beta   90.00
_cell.angle_gamma   90.00
#
_symmetry.space_group_name_H-M   'P 1'
#
loop_
_entity.id
_entity.type
_entity.pdbx_description
1 polymer ?
#
loop_
_entity_poly.entity_id
_entity_poly.type
_entity_poly.pdbx_seq_one_letter_code
_entity_poly.pdbx_strand_id
1 'polypeptide(L)'
;GYFRLNGKRIFLKSAHTGNHCPIGAILPPEGAPDLLRKDLLYMKSCGFNMVRFIAGLAHPYQLDLCDEIGLMVYEENMAAWLLADSPNMAERFDASLREMVLRDRNHPSVVIFGLVNEMRNGPLAEHAVNSLALLRSLDDSRLVLQQSGRWDGQYNIGSVCNPGGRQWEYTWGVEDADYQGTAKAGPFGGYFEGAGDAHIYPAVPHTPQIEAGIRNLGNDSKPVFLSEYGIGSLMNAIRELRHYEQHGADPESDDFKFLKQTEEKLTADWKRLGMEGVYAFPEEMLRASQQLHCRQRLLGFNLIRSNPKICGFNLTGLLDHGYSGEGLWTFWREFKPGVMEALQDGWAPLRWCLFAAPMHAYVRRPLKLEAILANEDILAPGAYPVRLRVVGPDGIAWEETRELVIPKPAPGDDGPLAVPVFSGEVTLPGPAGQYLLSATMERGGAPAGGRLAFYLSEPPAAAAPGAVAAIQLDARVRDWLQTRGLGVTPLEAAQPAARQVILVGDASDANLKPEARGDLLRRVARGSVAVFLKPDAFAKGGDAVGWLPLKNKGRLTRFSDWLYHKECVAKKHPFFDGLQPPGVMDWDYYGPLISNRFFEGQDTPEETAAAAFAICHSSRPDGYAAGTMLAVYPLGLGKIVLNTFNILDNVDRHPAADGLLMNIIADAAGSVAEPLPRERADVDAALEEIGF
;
A
#
# COMPACT_ATOMS: atom_id res chain seq x y z
N GLY A 1 24.92 -11.40 -6.56
CA GLY A 1 25.43 -12.43 -5.64
C GLY A 1 24.55 -12.49 -4.39
N TYR A 2 24.92 -13.30 -3.40
CA TYR A 2 24.21 -13.38 -2.11
C TYR A 2 25.15 -12.97 -0.98
N PHE A 3 24.61 -12.38 0.09
CA PHE A 3 25.39 -12.08 1.27
C PHE A 3 25.87 -13.38 1.94
N ARG A 4 27.16 -13.43 2.32
CA ARG A 4 27.76 -14.57 3.00
C ARG A 4 28.44 -14.12 4.29
N LEU A 5 28.05 -14.72 5.41
CA LEU A 5 28.72 -14.56 6.68
C LEU A 5 29.55 -15.82 6.95
N ASN A 6 30.88 -15.68 7.04
CA ASN A 6 31.80 -16.80 7.23
C ASN A 6 31.58 -17.95 6.22
N GLY A 7 31.36 -17.60 4.95
CA GLY A 7 31.11 -18.55 3.85
C GLY A 7 29.66 -19.07 3.75
N LYS A 8 28.84 -18.89 4.79
CA LYS A 8 27.43 -19.31 4.78
C LYS A 8 26.54 -18.24 4.16
N ARG A 9 25.72 -18.62 3.19
CA ARG A 9 24.69 -17.74 2.60
C ARG A 9 23.66 -17.36 3.67
N ILE A 10 23.31 -16.06 3.72
CA ILE A 10 22.29 -15.53 4.61
C ILE A 10 21.35 -14.65 3.80
N PHE A 11 20.04 -14.88 3.98
CA PHE A 11 19.02 -13.94 3.51
C PHE A 11 18.98 -12.75 4.47
N LEU A 12 19.25 -11.54 3.98
CA LEU A 12 19.24 -10.35 4.83
C LEU A 12 17.80 -9.98 5.20
N LYS A 13 17.55 -9.87 6.51
CA LYS A 13 16.25 -9.53 7.12
C LYS A 13 16.47 -8.27 7.93
N SER A 14 16.13 -7.13 7.35
CA SER A 14 16.46 -5.84 7.94
C SER A 14 15.28 -4.89 8.01
N ALA A 15 15.45 -3.85 8.82
CA ALA A 15 14.65 -2.64 8.83
C ALA A 15 15.57 -1.49 9.26
N HIS A 16 15.21 -0.26 8.92
CA HIS A 16 16.06 0.90 9.19
C HIS A 16 15.52 1.81 10.28
N THR A 17 16.46 2.48 10.96
CA THR A 17 16.18 3.52 11.95
C THR A 17 17.03 4.75 11.66
N GLY A 18 16.42 5.93 11.83
CA GLY A 18 17.13 7.22 11.90
C GLY A 18 17.50 7.61 13.33
N ASN A 19 17.44 6.68 14.29
CA ASN A 19 17.61 6.93 15.73
C ASN A 19 16.66 8.02 16.28
N HIS A 20 15.46 8.11 15.73
CA HIS A 20 14.49 9.11 16.17
C HIS A 20 13.92 8.77 17.56
N CYS A 21 13.89 9.76 18.45
CA CYS A 21 13.26 9.70 19.76
C CYS A 21 12.18 10.78 19.89
N PRO A 22 10.98 10.43 20.42
CA PRO A 22 9.96 11.43 20.73
C PRO A 22 10.48 12.34 21.85
N ILE A 23 10.29 13.65 21.72
CA ILE A 23 10.85 14.65 22.63
C ILE A 23 12.39 14.61 22.64
N GLY A 24 13.02 15.60 21.99
CA GLY A 24 14.48 15.69 21.88
C GLY A 24 15.05 15.12 20.57
N ALA A 25 14.20 14.57 19.70
CA ALA A 25 14.44 14.14 18.31
C ALA A 25 15.44 13.00 18.12
N ILE A 26 16.60 13.03 18.76
CA ILE A 26 17.67 12.03 18.67
C ILE A 26 18.09 11.47 20.03
N LEU A 27 17.68 12.11 21.13
CA LEU A 27 17.92 11.63 22.48
C LEU A 27 16.61 11.17 23.10
N PRO A 28 16.61 10.02 23.82
CA PRO A 28 15.41 9.58 24.51
C PRO A 28 15.06 10.57 25.65
N PRO A 29 13.77 10.80 25.92
CA PRO A 29 13.35 11.64 27.04
C PRO A 29 13.64 10.95 28.36
N GLU A 30 13.80 11.74 29.44
CA GLU A 30 14.14 11.24 30.78
C GLU A 30 13.13 10.19 31.29
N GLY A 31 11.85 10.33 30.95
CA GLY A 31 10.80 9.36 31.31
C GLY A 31 10.82 8.05 30.51
N ALA A 32 11.61 7.95 29.43
CA ALA A 32 11.72 6.78 28.58
C ALA A 32 13.15 6.56 28.03
N PRO A 33 14.15 6.35 28.89
CA PRO A 33 15.57 6.32 28.50
C PRO A 33 15.95 5.14 27.57
N ASP A 34 15.17 4.05 27.60
CA ASP A 34 15.51 2.79 26.90
C ASP A 34 14.96 2.68 25.47
N LEU A 35 14.37 3.72 24.87
CA LEU A 35 13.68 3.60 23.58
C LEU A 35 14.56 3.04 22.45
N LEU A 36 15.78 3.54 22.31
CA LEU A 36 16.73 3.08 21.29
C LEU A 36 17.23 1.65 21.56
N ARG A 37 17.33 1.25 22.84
CA ARG A 37 17.65 -0.14 23.22
C ARG A 37 16.50 -1.07 22.87
N LYS A 38 15.25 -0.64 23.08
CA LYS A 38 14.04 -1.43 22.74
C LYS A 38 13.98 -1.73 21.25
N ASP A 39 14.33 -0.78 20.39
CA ASP A 39 14.35 -1.00 18.92
C ASP A 39 15.14 -2.27 18.57
N LEU A 40 16.38 -2.36 19.05
CA LEU A 40 17.28 -3.49 18.74
C LEU A 40 16.79 -4.82 19.32
N LEU A 41 16.27 -4.79 20.56
CA LEU A 41 15.72 -5.99 21.20
C LEU A 41 14.45 -6.49 20.49
N TYR A 42 13.57 -5.58 20.07
CA TYR A 42 12.38 -5.91 19.30
C TYR A 42 12.73 -6.47 17.94
N MET A 43 13.67 -5.85 17.22
CA MET A 43 14.17 -6.38 15.95
C MET A 43 14.63 -7.83 16.10
N LYS A 44 15.50 -8.09 17.07
CA LYS A 44 15.99 -9.45 17.30
C LYS A 44 14.86 -10.43 17.63
N SER A 45 13.92 -10.03 18.48
CA SER A 45 12.78 -10.84 18.93
C SER A 45 11.76 -11.13 17.82
N CYS A 46 11.67 -10.25 16.83
CA CYS A 46 10.78 -10.39 15.67
C CYS A 46 11.42 -11.15 14.50
N GLY A 47 12.66 -11.63 14.63
CA GLY A 47 13.32 -12.47 13.62
C GLY A 47 14.22 -11.73 12.62
N PHE A 48 14.47 -10.43 12.84
CA PHE A 48 15.47 -9.70 12.06
C PHE A 48 16.88 -10.20 12.37
N ASN A 49 17.76 -10.15 11.37
CA ASN A 49 19.18 -10.47 11.51
C ASN A 49 20.10 -9.28 11.24
N MET A 50 19.55 -8.14 10.79
CA MET A 50 20.31 -6.93 10.51
C MET A 50 19.49 -5.67 10.83
N VAL A 51 20.15 -4.62 11.32
CA VAL A 51 19.60 -3.26 11.40
C VAL A 51 20.37 -2.34 10.46
N ARG A 52 19.65 -1.44 9.79
CA ARG A 52 20.24 -0.36 9.00
C ARG A 52 20.13 0.97 9.75
N PHE A 53 21.26 1.59 10.07
CA PHE A 53 21.27 2.98 10.52
C PHE A 53 21.34 3.85 9.27
N ILE A 54 20.17 4.29 8.82
CA ILE A 54 20.02 5.03 7.57
C ILE A 54 20.39 6.49 7.81
N ALA A 55 21.21 7.05 6.92
CA ALA A 55 21.58 8.46 6.94
C ALA A 55 22.06 8.99 8.31
N GLY A 56 22.69 8.12 9.09
CA GLY A 56 22.99 8.40 10.49
C GLY A 56 23.74 7.27 11.17
N LEU A 57 24.31 7.58 12.33
CA LEU A 57 25.22 6.70 13.05
C LEU A 57 24.51 6.01 14.23
N ALA A 58 24.90 4.77 14.49
CA ALA A 58 24.63 4.12 15.75
C ALA A 58 25.35 4.86 16.89
N HIS A 59 24.77 4.82 18.09
CA HIS A 59 25.52 5.13 19.30
C HIS A 59 26.45 3.97 19.65
N PRO A 60 27.62 4.20 20.29
CA PRO A 60 28.54 3.12 20.64
C PRO A 60 27.90 1.97 21.42
N TYR A 61 27.03 2.27 22.39
CA TYR A 61 26.32 1.25 23.16
C TYR A 61 25.31 0.42 22.33
N GLN A 62 24.79 0.97 21.23
CA GLN A 62 23.93 0.23 20.31
C GLN A 62 24.75 -0.80 19.54
N LEU A 63 25.97 -0.47 19.14
CA LEU A 63 26.89 -1.42 18.50
C LEU A 63 27.35 -2.50 19.48
N ASP A 64 27.67 -2.15 20.73
CA ASP A 64 27.95 -3.13 21.80
C ASP A 64 26.79 -4.12 21.97
N LEU A 65 25.55 -3.62 21.96
CA LEU A 65 24.36 -4.46 22.06
C LEU A 65 24.15 -5.33 20.81
N CYS A 66 24.37 -4.78 19.61
CA CYS A 66 24.29 -5.53 18.36
C CYS A 66 25.31 -6.69 18.33
N ASP A 67 26.53 -6.46 18.83
CA ASP A 67 27.53 -7.50 19.02
C ASP A 67 27.05 -8.58 20.00
N GLU A 68 26.51 -8.17 21.15
CA GLU A 68 26.02 -9.07 22.20
C GLU A 68 24.89 -9.98 21.70
N ILE A 69 23.88 -9.42 21.02
CA ILE A 69 22.69 -10.17 20.60
C ILE A 69 22.83 -10.81 19.21
N GLY A 70 23.96 -10.58 18.54
CA GLY A 70 24.20 -11.05 17.17
C GLY A 70 23.20 -10.47 16.18
N LEU A 71 23.07 -9.14 16.14
CA LEU A 71 22.31 -8.40 15.15
C LEU A 71 23.30 -7.66 14.24
N MET A 72 23.32 -7.99 12.95
CA MET A 72 24.23 -7.36 12.00
C MET A 72 23.88 -5.88 11.79
N VAL A 73 24.87 -5.09 11.40
CA VAL A 73 24.74 -3.64 11.20
C VAL A 73 25.15 -3.27 9.79
N TYR A 74 24.24 -2.58 9.11
CA TYR A 74 24.49 -1.73 7.96
C TYR A 74 24.46 -0.29 8.45
N GLU A 75 25.61 0.40 8.42
CA GLU A 75 25.73 1.79 8.87
C GLU A 75 26.08 2.75 7.72
N GLU A 76 25.52 3.96 7.79
CA GLU A 76 25.75 5.05 6.84
C GLU A 76 26.26 6.29 7.58
N ASN A 77 27.13 7.07 6.92
CA ASN A 77 27.66 8.29 7.51
C ASN A 77 26.61 9.43 7.52
N MET A 78 26.84 10.48 8.31
CA MET A 78 25.89 11.60 8.48
C MET A 78 25.70 12.45 7.22
N ALA A 79 26.60 12.33 6.23
CA ALA A 79 26.51 13.02 4.95
C ALA A 79 25.83 12.19 3.86
N ALA A 80 25.26 11.03 4.21
CA ALA A 80 24.66 10.12 3.25
C ALA A 80 23.32 10.60 2.66
N TRP A 81 22.54 11.44 3.39
CA TRP A 81 21.18 11.95 3.03
C TRP A 81 20.61 12.84 4.17
N LEU A 82 19.77 13.87 4.01
CA LEU A 82 19.60 14.86 2.93
C LEU A 82 20.24 16.17 3.38
N LEU A 83 21.46 16.44 2.92
CA LEU A 83 22.12 17.71 3.20
C LEU A 83 21.95 18.68 2.03
N ALA A 84 21.79 19.97 2.35
CA ALA A 84 21.86 21.01 1.35
C ALA A 84 23.28 21.15 0.80
N ASP A 85 23.40 21.54 -0.48
CA ASP A 85 24.69 21.72 -1.13
C ASP A 85 25.61 22.69 -0.35
N SER A 86 26.91 22.36 -0.33
CA SER A 86 27.93 23.17 0.35
C SER A 86 29.26 23.07 -0.39
N PRO A 87 30.03 24.17 -0.50
CA PRO A 87 31.42 24.12 -1.00
C PRO A 87 32.32 23.19 -0.18
N ASN A 88 31.98 22.94 1.09
CA ASN A 88 32.72 22.06 1.99
C ASN A 88 32.14 20.64 2.03
N MET A 89 31.21 20.28 1.13
CA MET A 89 30.49 19.00 1.23
C MET A 89 31.43 17.80 1.10
N ALA A 90 32.38 17.84 0.16
CA ALA A 90 33.37 16.78 -0.02
C ALA A 90 34.22 16.53 1.26
N GLU A 91 34.73 17.62 1.86
CA GLU A 91 35.50 17.53 3.11
C GLU A 91 34.66 16.98 4.27
N ARG A 92 33.41 17.44 4.40
CA ARG A 92 32.48 16.97 5.44
C ARG A 92 32.11 15.51 5.24
N PHE A 93 31.91 15.09 4.01
CA PHE A 93 31.63 13.69 3.66
C PHE A 93 32.81 12.80 4.05
N ASP A 94 34.03 13.15 3.63
CA ASP A 94 35.24 12.38 3.93
C ASP A 94 35.52 12.33 5.44
N ALA A 95 35.31 13.44 6.16
CA ALA A 95 35.42 13.49 7.62
C ALA A 95 34.41 12.56 8.30
N SER A 96 33.13 12.66 7.95
CA SER A 96 32.07 11.82 8.54
C SER A 96 32.29 10.33 8.24
N LEU A 97 32.66 10.00 7.00
CA LEU A 97 32.97 8.64 6.59
C LEU A 97 34.17 8.08 7.37
N ARG A 98 35.25 8.86 7.47
CA ARG A 98 36.46 8.46 8.19
C ARG A 98 36.20 8.23 9.67
N GLU A 99 35.47 9.14 10.32
CA GLU A 99 35.19 9.07 11.74
C GLU A 99 34.32 7.87 12.09
N MET A 100 33.26 7.61 11.32
CA MET A 100 32.44 6.40 11.44
C MET A 100 33.30 5.14 11.35
N VAL A 101 34.06 4.97 10.26
CA VAL A 101 34.84 3.74 10.06
C VAL A 101 35.89 3.56 11.16
N LEU A 102 36.59 4.62 11.57
CA LEU A 102 37.60 4.52 12.63
C LEU A 102 37.01 4.14 13.98
N ARG A 103 35.82 4.66 14.30
CA ARG A 103 35.09 4.37 15.54
C ARG A 103 34.57 2.93 15.52
N ASP A 104 33.96 2.50 14.41
CA ASP A 104 33.03 1.38 14.40
C ASP A 104 33.60 0.07 13.83
N ARG A 105 34.70 0.11 13.05
CA ARG A 105 35.29 -1.07 12.37
C ARG A 105 35.70 -2.24 13.29
N ASN A 106 35.82 -2.01 14.59
CA ASN A 106 36.17 -3.07 15.56
C ASN A 106 34.96 -3.87 16.04
N HIS A 107 33.72 -3.43 15.75
CA HIS A 107 32.51 -4.17 16.08
C HIS A 107 32.29 -5.30 15.06
N PRO A 108 32.21 -6.58 15.48
CA PRO A 108 31.90 -7.70 14.59
C PRO A 108 30.48 -7.63 13.99
N SER A 109 29.54 -6.94 14.64
CA SER A 109 28.20 -6.72 14.08
C SER A 109 28.20 -5.83 12.84
N VAL A 110 29.14 -4.89 12.71
CA VAL A 110 29.26 -4.02 11.53
C VAL A 110 29.77 -4.83 10.35
N VAL A 111 28.86 -5.08 9.40
CA VAL A 111 29.10 -5.93 8.21
C VAL A 111 29.01 -5.17 6.90
N ILE A 112 28.30 -4.05 6.88
CA ILE A 112 28.11 -3.20 5.70
C ILE A 112 28.34 -1.73 6.06
N PHE A 113 29.18 -1.05 5.29
CA PHE A 113 29.24 0.41 5.25
C PHE A 113 28.58 0.92 3.97
N GLY A 114 27.56 1.77 4.10
CA GLY A 114 26.97 2.49 2.96
C GLY A 114 27.53 3.90 2.81
N LEU A 115 27.66 4.35 1.57
CA LEU A 115 28.19 5.69 1.28
C LEU A 115 27.09 6.75 1.18
N VAL A 116 26.03 6.48 0.42
CA VAL A 116 24.91 7.41 0.22
C VAL A 116 23.56 6.69 0.10
N ASN A 117 22.47 7.41 0.38
CA ASN A 117 21.11 6.94 0.23
C ASN A 117 20.38 7.81 -0.81
N GLU A 118 19.64 7.21 -1.74
CA GLU A 118 18.76 7.91 -2.70
C GLU A 118 19.36 9.12 -3.46
N MET A 119 20.69 9.16 -3.65
CA MET A 119 21.33 10.31 -4.27
C MET A 119 21.24 10.25 -5.79
N ARG A 120 20.63 11.28 -6.38
CA ARG A 120 20.64 11.47 -7.83
C ARG A 120 22.07 11.72 -8.31
N ASN A 121 22.32 11.44 -9.59
CA ASN A 121 23.63 11.71 -10.18
C ASN A 121 24.02 13.19 -10.02
N GLY A 122 25.25 13.43 -9.59
CA GLY A 122 25.75 14.78 -9.28
C GLY A 122 27.03 14.74 -8.45
N PRO A 123 27.59 15.91 -8.09
CA PRO A 123 28.93 16.01 -7.48
C PRO A 123 29.10 15.17 -6.21
N LEU A 124 28.09 15.11 -5.33
CA LEU A 124 28.18 14.32 -4.12
C LEU A 124 28.14 12.81 -4.40
N ALA A 125 27.29 12.36 -5.33
CA ALA A 125 27.24 10.95 -5.73
C ALA A 125 28.58 10.51 -6.36
N GLU A 126 29.16 11.34 -7.24
CA GLU A 126 30.49 11.11 -7.83
C GLU A 126 31.60 11.10 -6.77
N HIS A 127 31.56 12.02 -5.80
CA HIS A 127 32.49 12.05 -4.68
C HIS A 127 32.40 10.75 -3.85
N ALA A 128 31.18 10.32 -3.49
CA ALA A 128 30.96 9.06 -2.78
C ALA A 128 31.56 7.86 -3.53
N VAL A 129 31.34 7.75 -4.84
CA VAL A 129 31.96 6.68 -5.67
C VAL A 129 33.48 6.68 -5.54
N ASN A 130 34.11 7.86 -5.52
CA ASN A 130 35.56 8.03 -5.42
C ASN A 130 36.10 7.82 -3.99
N SER A 131 35.27 8.00 -2.95
CA SER A 131 35.65 7.78 -1.55
C SER A 131 35.84 6.30 -1.18
N LEU A 132 35.61 5.35 -2.09
CA LEU A 132 35.93 3.93 -1.88
C LEU A 132 37.40 3.74 -1.46
N ALA A 133 38.33 4.46 -2.08
CA ALA A 133 39.75 4.38 -1.74
C ALA A 133 40.05 4.85 -0.32
N LEU A 134 39.38 5.92 0.12
CA LEU A 134 39.46 6.40 1.50
C LEU A 134 38.94 5.33 2.47
N LEU A 135 37.74 4.79 2.25
CA LEU A 135 37.17 3.74 3.11
C LEU A 135 38.10 2.52 3.18
N ARG A 136 38.60 2.03 2.03
CA ARG A 136 39.49 0.87 1.98
C ARG A 136 40.86 1.09 2.62
N SER A 137 41.30 2.34 2.76
CA SER A 137 42.50 2.66 3.55
C SER A 137 42.28 2.51 5.07
N LEU A 138 41.02 2.50 5.52
CA LEU A 138 40.62 2.44 6.92
C LEU A 138 40.08 1.06 7.32
N ASP A 139 39.36 0.38 6.43
CA ASP A 139 38.89 -0.99 6.64
C ASP A 139 38.83 -1.80 5.33
N ASP A 140 39.44 -2.98 5.37
CA ASP A 140 39.53 -3.90 4.24
C ASP A 140 38.58 -5.11 4.38
N SER A 141 37.82 -5.20 5.47
CA SER A 141 37.17 -6.45 5.87
C SER A 141 35.64 -6.46 5.74
N ARG A 142 35.00 -5.29 5.60
CA ARG A 142 33.53 -5.19 5.45
C ARG A 142 33.09 -5.00 3.99
N LEU A 143 31.84 -5.34 3.73
CA LEU A 143 31.17 -5.01 2.47
C LEU A 143 30.95 -3.50 2.40
N VAL A 144 31.15 -2.90 1.22
CA VAL A 144 30.80 -1.49 0.99
C VAL A 144 29.68 -1.43 -0.03
N LEU A 145 28.61 -0.71 0.31
CA LEU A 145 27.53 -0.38 -0.62
C LEU A 145 27.69 1.06 -1.07
N GLN A 146 27.65 1.25 -2.40
CA GLN A 146 27.80 2.57 -3.00
C GLN A 146 26.57 3.43 -2.71
N GLN A 147 25.41 3.00 -3.19
CA GLN A 147 24.17 3.74 -3.03
C GLN A 147 22.96 2.84 -2.93
N SER A 148 22.17 3.07 -1.88
CA SER A 148 20.86 2.44 -1.72
C SER A 148 19.87 2.95 -2.81
N GLY A 149 19.17 2.02 -3.48
CA GLY A 149 18.13 2.31 -4.48
C GLY A 149 18.61 2.74 -5.87
N ARG A 150 19.92 2.97 -6.07
CA ARG A 150 20.55 3.33 -7.35
C ARG A 150 19.90 4.51 -8.10
N TRP A 151 19.55 5.56 -7.37
CA TRP A 151 18.95 6.81 -7.88
C TRP A 151 19.87 7.61 -8.83
N ASP A 152 21.15 7.24 -8.90
CA ASP A 152 22.16 7.72 -9.84
C ASP A 152 21.95 7.20 -11.27
N GLY A 153 21.36 6.01 -11.41
CA GLY A 153 21.13 5.34 -12.68
C GLY A 153 22.39 4.93 -13.46
N GLN A 154 23.57 4.91 -12.84
CA GLN A 154 24.87 4.58 -13.45
C GLN A 154 25.26 3.12 -13.22
N TYR A 155 24.57 2.18 -13.90
CA TYR A 155 24.80 0.74 -13.68
C TYR A 155 26.15 0.22 -14.20
N ASN A 156 26.92 1.05 -14.92
CA ASN A 156 28.30 0.78 -15.34
C ASN A 156 29.36 1.05 -14.26
N ILE A 157 28.97 1.59 -13.10
CA ILE A 157 29.87 1.75 -11.95
C ILE A 157 29.91 0.45 -11.11
N GLY A 158 28.80 -0.28 -10.98
CA GLY A 158 28.63 -1.34 -9.96
C GLY A 158 28.18 -0.77 -8.62
N SER A 159 27.56 -1.59 -7.75
CA SER A 159 26.95 -1.13 -6.48
C SER A 159 27.68 -1.61 -5.22
N VAL A 160 28.55 -2.60 -5.37
CA VAL A 160 29.13 -3.35 -4.25
C VAL A 160 30.64 -3.37 -4.35
N CYS A 161 31.36 -3.26 -3.24
CA CYS A 161 32.76 -3.67 -3.16
C CYS A 161 32.90 -4.74 -2.09
N ASN A 162 33.29 -5.96 -2.46
CA ASN A 162 33.47 -7.07 -1.52
C ASN A 162 34.69 -6.84 -0.60
N PRO A 163 34.76 -7.50 0.56
CA PRO A 163 35.96 -7.49 1.42
C PRO A 163 37.24 -7.80 0.64
N GLY A 164 38.31 -7.02 0.85
CA GLY A 164 39.56 -7.12 0.07
C GLY A 164 39.51 -6.45 -1.31
N GLY A 165 38.34 -6.04 -1.79
CA GLY A 165 38.16 -5.40 -3.09
C GLY A 165 38.64 -3.94 -3.13
N ARG A 166 38.98 -3.45 -4.32
CA ARG A 166 39.42 -2.06 -4.57
C ARG A 166 38.64 -1.36 -5.68
N GLN A 167 37.66 -2.05 -6.24
CA GLN A 167 36.82 -1.56 -7.32
C GLN A 167 35.36 -1.90 -7.00
N TRP A 168 34.47 -1.13 -7.59
CA TRP A 168 33.04 -1.43 -7.60
C TRP A 168 32.78 -2.63 -8.52
N GLU A 169 31.96 -3.54 -8.04
CA GLU A 169 31.69 -4.84 -8.65
C GLU A 169 30.24 -4.91 -9.13
N TYR A 170 30.07 -5.52 -10.30
CA TYR A 170 28.78 -5.69 -10.98
C TYR A 170 28.04 -6.91 -10.42
N THR A 171 27.59 -6.83 -9.16
CA THR A 171 27.09 -8.01 -8.44
C THR A 171 25.58 -8.22 -8.58
N TRP A 172 24.83 -7.17 -8.89
CA TRP A 172 23.36 -7.18 -8.83
C TRP A 172 22.72 -6.57 -10.07
N GLY A 173 21.43 -6.89 -10.27
CA GLY A 173 20.63 -6.33 -11.37
C GLY A 173 21.30 -6.48 -12.74
N VAL A 174 21.16 -5.44 -13.58
CA VAL A 174 21.74 -5.37 -14.93
C VAL A 174 23.13 -4.71 -14.97
N GLU A 175 23.74 -4.47 -13.81
CA GLU A 175 25.03 -3.79 -13.72
C GLU A 175 26.08 -4.44 -14.61
N ASP A 176 26.83 -3.69 -15.39
CA ASP A 176 27.87 -4.24 -16.25
C ASP A 176 28.81 -3.11 -16.70
N ALA A 177 30.10 -3.38 -16.84
CA ALA A 177 31.07 -2.40 -17.32
C ALA A 177 30.67 -1.80 -18.67
N ASP A 178 30.03 -2.60 -19.53
CA ASP A 178 29.60 -2.21 -20.87
C ASP A 178 28.17 -1.64 -20.90
N TYR A 179 27.49 -1.47 -19.77
CA TYR A 179 26.12 -0.94 -19.72
C TYR A 179 26.05 0.47 -20.33
N GLN A 180 25.26 0.62 -21.42
CA GLN A 180 25.04 1.89 -22.14
C GLN A 180 23.64 2.49 -21.91
N GLY A 181 22.84 1.90 -21.02
CA GLY A 181 21.45 2.34 -20.80
C GLY A 181 21.34 3.55 -19.89
N THR A 182 20.13 4.11 -19.82
CA THR A 182 19.75 5.08 -18.78
C THR A 182 18.68 4.46 -17.90
N ALA A 183 18.81 4.61 -16.59
CA ALA A 183 17.80 4.13 -15.65
C ALA A 183 16.45 4.79 -15.94
N LYS A 184 15.42 3.97 -16.11
CA LYS A 184 14.04 4.41 -16.29
C LYS A 184 13.26 4.13 -15.01
N ALA A 185 12.29 4.98 -14.71
CA ALA A 185 11.35 4.70 -13.64
C ALA A 185 10.63 3.38 -13.94
N GLY A 186 10.65 2.48 -12.96
CA GLY A 186 9.97 1.20 -13.04
C GLY A 186 8.48 1.32 -12.73
N PRO A 187 7.77 0.17 -12.69
CA PRO A 187 6.32 0.14 -12.47
C PRO A 187 5.88 0.52 -11.04
N PHE A 188 6.81 0.68 -10.08
CA PHE A 188 6.54 0.94 -8.66
C PHE A 188 7.28 2.17 -8.17
N GLY A 189 6.79 2.78 -7.08
CA GLY A 189 7.45 3.93 -6.48
C GLY A 189 8.87 3.60 -6.03
N GLY A 190 9.81 4.51 -6.31
CA GLY A 190 11.23 4.37 -5.95
C GLY A 190 12.04 3.38 -6.81
N TYR A 191 11.40 2.52 -7.61
CA TYR A 191 12.11 1.51 -8.38
C TYR A 191 12.60 2.05 -9.73
N PHE A 192 13.82 1.65 -10.13
CA PHE A 192 14.38 1.90 -11.45
C PHE A 192 14.60 0.57 -12.19
N GLU A 193 14.15 0.49 -13.44
CA GLU A 193 14.22 -0.74 -14.23
C GLU A 193 15.66 -1.27 -14.33
N GLY A 194 15.85 -2.52 -13.92
CA GLY A 194 17.15 -3.19 -13.95
C GLY A 194 18.04 -2.94 -12.73
N ALA A 195 17.66 -2.06 -11.80
CA ALA A 195 18.42 -1.81 -10.58
C ALA A 195 18.63 -3.09 -9.76
N GLY A 196 19.88 -3.30 -9.33
CA GLY A 196 20.28 -4.43 -8.49
C GLY A 196 20.11 -4.20 -7.00
N ASP A 197 20.23 -2.96 -6.56
CA ASP A 197 19.74 -2.47 -5.27
C ASP A 197 18.49 -1.65 -5.56
N ALA A 198 17.34 -2.09 -5.05
CA ALA A 198 16.03 -1.57 -5.41
C ALA A 198 15.28 -0.99 -4.20
N HIS A 199 14.64 0.14 -4.44
CA HIS A 199 13.60 0.70 -3.56
C HIS A 199 12.24 0.37 -4.13
N ILE A 200 11.32 -0.08 -3.28
CA ILE A 200 9.98 -0.48 -3.70
C ILE A 200 8.95 0.05 -2.72
N TYR A 201 8.26 1.09 -3.18
CA TYR A 201 7.11 1.72 -2.53
C TYR A 201 5.89 1.56 -3.44
N PRO A 202 5.26 0.38 -3.45
CA PRO A 202 4.16 0.09 -4.36
C PRO A 202 2.90 0.87 -3.94
N ALA A 203 2.05 1.16 -4.93
CA ALA A 203 0.74 1.72 -4.63
C ALA A 203 -0.19 0.65 -4.06
N VAL A 204 -1.05 1.02 -3.11
CA VAL A 204 -2.01 0.15 -2.45
C VAL A 204 -3.46 0.57 -2.72
N PRO A 205 -4.41 -0.37 -2.86
CA PRO A 205 -4.23 -1.83 -2.95
C PRO A 205 -3.34 -2.23 -4.14
N HIS A 206 -2.51 -3.27 -3.96
CA HIS A 206 -1.66 -3.76 -5.05
C HIS A 206 -2.51 -4.18 -6.26
N THR A 207 -2.07 -3.80 -7.45
CA THR A 207 -2.65 -4.29 -8.70
C THR A 207 -1.97 -5.59 -9.12
N PRO A 208 -2.59 -6.41 -10.00
CA PRO A 208 -1.93 -7.60 -10.55
C PRO A 208 -0.59 -7.28 -11.23
N GLN A 209 -0.45 -6.10 -11.82
CA GLN A 209 0.82 -5.62 -12.40
C GLN A 209 1.87 -5.37 -11.32
N ILE A 210 1.47 -4.85 -10.16
CA ILE A 210 2.34 -4.67 -9.00
C ILE A 210 2.85 -5.99 -8.46
N GLU A 211 1.94 -6.90 -8.18
CA GLU A 211 2.28 -8.23 -7.69
C GLU A 211 3.21 -8.97 -8.66
N ALA A 212 2.90 -8.93 -9.97
CA ALA A 212 3.71 -9.58 -11.00
C ALA A 212 5.11 -8.97 -11.09
N GLY A 213 5.25 -7.64 -11.06
CA GLY A 213 6.58 -7.04 -11.19
C GLY A 213 7.46 -7.33 -9.97
N ILE A 214 6.95 -7.30 -8.73
CA ILE A 214 7.74 -7.67 -7.54
C ILE A 214 8.20 -9.14 -7.62
N ARG A 215 7.30 -10.05 -8.02
CA ARG A 215 7.61 -11.49 -8.18
C ARG A 215 8.62 -11.78 -9.30
N ASN A 216 8.76 -10.87 -10.27
CA ASN A 216 9.63 -11.03 -11.44
C ASN A 216 10.94 -10.22 -11.35
N LEU A 217 11.19 -9.49 -10.26
CA LEU A 217 12.45 -8.77 -10.07
C LEU A 217 13.65 -9.70 -10.20
N GLY A 218 14.64 -9.29 -10.99
CA GLY A 218 15.86 -10.07 -11.21
C GLY A 218 15.69 -11.32 -12.08
N ASN A 219 14.53 -11.55 -12.69
CA ASN A 219 14.30 -12.75 -13.50
C ASN A 219 15.28 -12.87 -14.66
N ASP A 220 15.48 -11.76 -15.39
CA ASP A 220 16.38 -11.67 -16.55
C ASP A 220 17.73 -11.03 -16.21
N SER A 221 18.11 -11.00 -14.93
CA SER A 221 19.34 -10.36 -14.47
C SER A 221 19.96 -11.06 -13.25
N LYS A 222 20.98 -10.43 -12.65
CA LYS A 222 21.59 -10.90 -11.41
C LYS A 222 20.62 -10.69 -10.22
N PRO A 223 20.86 -11.32 -9.06
CA PRO A 223 20.03 -11.12 -7.88
C PRO A 223 19.80 -9.65 -7.53
N VAL A 224 18.69 -9.40 -6.84
CA VAL A 224 18.29 -8.05 -6.41
C VAL A 224 18.25 -8.01 -4.89
N PHE A 225 18.85 -6.97 -4.30
CA PHE A 225 18.69 -6.61 -2.91
C PHE A 225 17.66 -5.48 -2.81
N LEU A 226 16.68 -5.59 -1.90
CA LEU A 226 15.76 -4.47 -1.67
C LEU A 226 16.27 -3.69 -0.45
N SER A 227 17.04 -2.63 -0.66
CA SER A 227 17.51 -1.81 0.46
C SER A 227 16.38 -1.01 1.12
N GLU A 228 15.22 -0.89 0.45
CA GLU A 228 13.98 -0.35 0.99
C GLU A 228 12.75 -1.02 0.36
N TYR A 229 11.86 -1.54 1.21
CA TYR A 229 10.53 -2.00 0.84
C TYR A 229 9.54 -1.54 1.91
N GLY A 230 8.50 -0.84 1.50
CA GLY A 230 7.61 -0.18 2.44
C GLY A 230 6.16 -0.10 1.95
N ILE A 231 5.24 -0.34 2.88
CA ILE A 231 3.81 -0.01 2.79
C ILE A 231 3.44 0.63 4.13
N GLY A 232 2.62 1.67 4.13
CA GLY A 232 2.20 2.39 5.33
C GLY A 232 0.93 1.86 6.02
N SER A 233 0.59 2.54 7.11
CA SER A 233 -0.69 2.58 7.85
C SER A 233 -0.98 4.05 8.15
N LEU A 234 -2.19 4.39 8.58
CA LEU A 234 -2.38 5.68 9.24
C LEU A 234 -1.68 5.67 10.60
N MET A 235 -0.87 6.70 10.85
CA MET A 235 -0.28 6.95 12.17
C MET A 235 -1.40 7.18 13.19
N ASN A 236 -1.24 6.61 14.38
CA ASN A 236 -2.18 6.86 15.48
C ASN A 236 -1.87 8.21 16.15
N ALA A 237 -2.08 9.31 15.42
CA ALA A 237 -1.71 10.66 15.85
C ALA A 237 -2.33 11.06 17.19
N ILE A 238 -3.54 10.58 17.50
CA ILE A 238 -4.21 10.83 18.78
C ILE A 238 -3.46 10.13 19.92
N ARG A 239 -3.12 8.84 19.76
CA ARG A 239 -2.34 8.10 20.78
C ARG A 239 -0.95 8.71 20.98
N GLU A 240 -0.31 9.12 19.90
CA GLU A 240 1.00 9.76 19.92
C GLU A 240 0.93 11.09 20.68
N LEU A 241 -0.05 11.94 20.38
CA LEU A 241 -0.30 13.18 21.12
C LEU A 241 -0.48 12.92 22.63
N ARG A 242 -1.27 11.92 23.00
CA ARG A 242 -1.49 11.57 24.42
C ARG A 242 -0.20 11.19 25.14
N HIS A 243 0.72 10.51 24.45
CA HIS A 243 2.02 10.20 25.04
C HIS A 243 2.94 11.43 25.12
N TYR A 244 2.90 12.34 24.14
CA TYR A 244 3.59 13.63 24.26
C TYR A 244 3.07 14.44 25.46
N GLU A 245 1.75 14.52 25.64
CA GLU A 245 1.11 15.16 26.80
C GLU A 245 1.52 14.47 28.12
N GLN A 246 1.48 13.13 28.16
CA GLN A 246 1.85 12.33 29.34
C GLN A 246 3.29 12.57 29.79
N HIS A 247 4.22 12.78 28.85
CA HIS A 247 5.64 13.00 29.13
C HIS A 247 6.01 14.50 29.19
N GLY A 248 5.02 15.39 29.22
CA GLY A 248 5.26 16.83 29.40
C GLY A 248 5.99 17.49 28.23
N ALA A 249 5.74 17.02 26.99
CA ALA A 249 6.30 17.66 25.80
C ALA A 249 5.91 19.15 25.73
N ASP A 250 6.83 19.97 25.20
CA ASP A 250 6.57 21.38 24.95
C ASP A 250 5.44 21.53 23.90
N PRO A 251 4.30 22.17 24.25
CA PRO A 251 3.22 22.43 23.30
C PRO A 251 3.65 23.29 22.11
N GLU A 252 4.77 24.02 22.24
CA GLU A 252 5.34 24.83 21.17
C GLU A 252 6.23 24.04 20.20
N SER A 253 6.55 22.77 20.51
CA SER A 253 7.33 21.91 19.61
C SER A 253 6.54 21.54 18.35
N ASP A 254 7.26 21.40 17.23
CA ASP A 254 6.65 21.14 15.92
C ASP A 254 5.87 19.81 15.91
N ASP A 255 6.43 18.75 16.50
CA ASP A 255 5.76 17.45 16.61
C ASP A 255 4.44 17.55 17.38
N PHE A 256 4.42 18.28 18.51
CA PHE A 256 3.21 18.46 19.31
C PHE A 256 2.14 19.21 18.52
N LYS A 257 2.50 20.33 17.88
CA LYS A 257 1.59 21.12 17.05
C LYS A 257 1.01 20.30 15.91
N PHE A 258 1.86 19.52 15.24
CA PHE A 258 1.46 18.65 14.15
C PHE A 258 0.44 17.60 14.61
N LEU A 259 0.73 16.87 15.69
CA LEU A 259 -0.15 15.84 16.24
C LEU A 259 -1.47 16.44 16.74
N LYS A 260 -1.42 17.61 17.40
CA LYS A 260 -2.60 18.32 17.89
C LYS A 260 -3.51 18.78 16.75
N GLN A 261 -2.93 19.42 15.73
CA GLN A 261 -3.66 19.85 14.55
C GLN A 261 -4.30 18.65 13.82
N THR A 262 -3.58 17.54 13.71
CA THR A 262 -4.08 16.32 13.08
C THR A 262 -5.27 15.74 13.82
N GLU A 263 -5.21 15.65 15.16
CA GLU A 263 -6.34 15.24 15.99
C GLU A 263 -7.58 16.12 15.77
N GLU A 264 -7.41 17.43 15.82
CA GLU A 264 -8.51 18.40 15.73
C GLU A 264 -9.22 18.28 14.38
N LYS A 265 -8.45 18.19 13.28
CA LYS A 265 -8.99 18.01 11.93
C LYS A 265 -9.67 16.67 11.76
N LEU A 266 -9.04 15.58 12.20
CA LEU A 266 -9.62 14.25 12.15
C LEU A 266 -10.95 14.22 12.88
N THR A 267 -11.02 14.76 14.10
CA THR A 267 -12.25 14.81 14.90
C THR A 267 -13.33 15.65 14.21
N ALA A 268 -12.97 16.79 13.64
CA ALA A 268 -13.91 17.68 12.95
C ALA A 268 -14.52 17.01 11.70
N ASP A 269 -13.70 16.39 10.85
CA ASP A 269 -14.21 15.69 9.66
C ASP A 269 -14.92 14.39 10.00
N TRP A 270 -14.47 13.65 11.02
CA TRP A 270 -15.15 12.45 11.51
C TRP A 270 -16.61 12.77 11.86
N LYS A 271 -16.82 13.89 12.57
CA LYS A 271 -18.16 14.40 12.89
C LYS A 271 -18.89 14.93 11.66
N ARG A 272 -18.25 15.77 10.84
CA ARG A 272 -18.86 16.38 9.65
C ARG A 272 -19.39 15.33 8.66
N LEU A 273 -18.67 14.22 8.51
CA LEU A 273 -19.02 13.12 7.62
C LEU A 273 -19.92 12.06 8.29
N GLY A 274 -20.28 12.27 9.56
CA GLY A 274 -21.16 11.40 10.33
C GLY A 274 -20.59 10.00 10.51
N MET A 275 -19.31 9.90 10.88
CA MET A 275 -18.58 8.64 11.06
C MET A 275 -18.64 8.09 12.49
N GLU A 276 -19.24 8.81 13.44
CA GLU A 276 -19.40 8.44 14.86
C GLU A 276 -20.16 7.11 15.07
N GLY A 277 -20.86 6.60 14.05
CA GLY A 277 -21.53 5.30 14.07
C GLY A 277 -20.75 4.14 13.42
N VAL A 278 -19.56 4.39 12.88
CA VAL A 278 -18.70 3.35 12.27
C VAL A 278 -17.81 2.69 13.31
N TYR A 279 -17.19 3.52 14.12
CA TYR A 279 -16.37 3.12 15.27
C TYR A 279 -16.79 3.96 16.47
N ALA A 280 -16.52 3.47 17.68
CA ALA A 280 -16.83 4.24 18.87
C ALA A 280 -16.00 5.54 18.94
N PHE A 281 -14.77 5.49 18.45
CA PHE A 281 -13.83 6.61 18.39
C PHE A 281 -12.98 6.55 17.11
N PRO A 282 -12.52 7.69 16.56
CA PRO A 282 -11.66 7.70 15.37
C PRO A 282 -10.35 6.93 15.56
N GLU A 283 -9.83 6.77 16.78
CA GLU A 283 -8.65 5.97 17.10
C GLU A 283 -8.79 4.49 16.71
N GLU A 284 -10.02 3.96 16.72
CA GLU A 284 -10.27 2.57 16.31
C GLU A 284 -10.09 2.41 14.79
N MET A 285 -10.39 3.44 14.00
CA MET A 285 -10.09 3.46 12.56
C MET A 285 -8.56 3.45 12.33
N LEU A 286 -7.81 4.22 13.12
CA LEU A 286 -6.33 4.21 13.05
C LEU A 286 -5.75 2.84 13.41
N ARG A 287 -6.31 2.17 14.42
CA ARG A 287 -5.92 0.79 14.77
C ARG A 287 -6.31 -0.21 13.69
N ALA A 288 -7.50 -0.08 13.09
CA ALA A 288 -7.92 -0.93 11.99
C ALA A 288 -7.02 -0.77 10.76
N SER A 289 -6.58 0.45 10.45
CA SER A 289 -5.55 0.71 9.43
C SER A 289 -4.25 -0.03 9.73
N GLN A 290 -3.76 0.03 10.97
CA GLN A 290 -2.54 -0.68 11.39
C GLN A 290 -2.66 -2.21 11.27
N GLN A 291 -3.85 -2.77 11.54
CA GLN A 291 -4.13 -4.20 11.34
C GLN A 291 -4.18 -4.58 9.85
N LEU A 292 -4.84 -3.76 9.03
CA LEU A 292 -4.88 -3.96 7.58
C LEU A 292 -3.46 -3.92 7.00
N HIS A 293 -2.66 -2.95 7.42
CA HIS A 293 -1.24 -2.83 7.08
C HIS A 293 -0.44 -4.10 7.40
N CYS A 294 -0.69 -4.78 8.53
CA CYS A 294 -0.03 -6.06 8.85
C CYS A 294 -0.37 -7.16 7.82
N ARG A 295 -1.62 -7.23 7.36
CA ARG A 295 -2.02 -8.16 6.28
C ARG A 295 -1.31 -7.82 4.96
N GLN A 296 -1.14 -6.54 4.67
CA GLN A 296 -0.44 -6.09 3.46
C GLN A 296 1.06 -6.39 3.51
N ARG A 297 1.67 -6.30 4.69
CA ARG A 297 3.05 -6.79 4.89
C ARG A 297 3.15 -8.29 4.63
N LEU A 298 2.19 -9.10 5.06
CA LEU A 298 2.17 -10.54 4.75
C LEU A 298 2.09 -10.83 3.24
N LEU A 299 1.32 -10.04 2.49
CA LEU A 299 1.33 -10.08 1.03
C LEU A 299 2.72 -9.70 0.48
N GLY A 300 3.32 -8.62 0.98
CA GLY A 300 4.69 -8.23 0.65
C GLY A 300 5.71 -9.35 0.88
N PHE A 301 5.64 -10.00 2.04
CA PHE A 301 6.42 -11.20 2.33
C PHE A 301 6.14 -12.31 1.31
N ASN A 302 4.89 -12.60 0.94
CA ASN A 302 4.59 -13.59 -0.09
C ASN A 302 5.25 -13.23 -1.43
N LEU A 303 5.09 -11.98 -1.88
CA LEU A 303 5.63 -11.52 -3.16
C LEU A 303 7.16 -11.61 -3.20
N ILE A 304 7.83 -11.10 -2.15
CA ILE A 304 9.29 -11.08 -2.07
C ILE A 304 9.86 -12.49 -1.87
N ARG A 305 9.29 -13.28 -0.97
CA ARG A 305 9.82 -14.59 -0.55
C ARG A 305 9.51 -15.71 -1.54
N SER A 306 8.53 -15.50 -2.43
CA SER A 306 8.28 -16.41 -3.55
C SER A 306 9.21 -16.16 -4.73
N ASN A 307 9.99 -15.08 -4.73
CA ASN A 307 10.95 -14.75 -5.78
C ASN A 307 12.35 -15.30 -5.42
N PRO A 308 12.92 -16.22 -6.22
CA PRO A 308 14.23 -16.82 -5.92
C PRO A 308 15.43 -15.88 -6.18
N LYS A 309 15.21 -14.74 -6.84
CA LYS A 309 16.23 -13.76 -7.21
C LYS A 309 16.39 -12.63 -6.21
N ILE A 310 15.47 -12.47 -5.27
CA ILE A 310 15.63 -11.50 -4.19
C ILE A 310 16.53 -12.12 -3.11
N CYS A 311 17.64 -11.46 -2.80
CA CYS A 311 18.66 -11.99 -1.88
C CYS A 311 18.56 -11.46 -0.44
N GLY A 312 17.60 -10.57 -0.18
CA GLY A 312 17.38 -9.96 1.12
C GLY A 312 16.59 -8.67 0.97
N PHE A 313 16.02 -8.19 2.07
CA PHE A 313 15.39 -6.87 2.06
C PHE A 313 15.37 -6.19 3.41
N ASN A 314 15.29 -4.87 3.34
CA ASN A 314 15.12 -3.96 4.44
C ASN A 314 13.72 -3.34 4.41
N LEU A 315 12.93 -3.57 5.46
CA LEU A 315 11.64 -2.94 5.65
C LEU A 315 11.79 -1.47 6.03
N THR A 316 11.10 -0.59 5.30
CA THR A 316 10.88 0.81 5.69
C THR A 316 9.68 0.84 6.65
N GLY A 317 9.76 1.45 7.83
CA GLY A 317 10.93 1.68 8.70
C GLY A 317 10.63 1.15 10.11
N LEU A 318 11.55 1.25 11.09
CA LEU A 318 11.23 0.81 12.47
C LEU A 318 10.11 1.64 13.12
N LEU A 319 10.12 2.94 12.85
CA LEU A 319 9.24 3.94 13.42
C LEU A 319 8.44 4.64 12.32
N ASP A 320 7.40 5.37 12.71
CA ASP A 320 6.69 6.29 11.81
C ASP A 320 7.52 7.56 11.53
N HIS A 321 8.85 7.42 11.37
CA HIS A 321 9.75 8.55 11.12
C HIS A 321 9.42 9.19 9.77
N GLY A 322 9.65 10.50 9.68
CA GLY A 322 9.16 11.29 8.54
C GLY A 322 7.64 11.27 8.40
N TYR A 323 6.94 10.92 9.49
CA TYR A 323 5.49 10.81 9.55
C TYR A 323 4.95 9.84 8.48
N SER A 324 5.64 8.73 8.19
CA SER A 324 5.25 7.86 7.06
C SER A 324 4.10 6.91 7.34
N GLY A 325 3.86 6.57 8.61
CA GLY A 325 2.91 5.53 8.97
C GLY A 325 3.42 4.10 8.72
N GLU A 326 4.68 3.91 8.34
CA GLU A 326 5.29 2.61 8.05
C GLU A 326 5.95 1.92 9.22
N GLY A 327 6.10 2.60 10.35
CA GLY A 327 6.77 2.08 11.53
C GLY A 327 6.26 0.69 11.88
N LEU A 328 7.17 -0.22 12.23
CA LEU A 328 6.78 -1.48 12.85
C LEU A 328 6.20 -1.23 14.24
N TRP A 329 6.66 -0.18 14.91
CA TRP A 329 6.14 0.31 16.18
C TRP A 329 6.06 1.84 16.20
N THR A 330 5.35 2.37 17.19
CA THR A 330 5.13 3.80 17.43
C THR A 330 6.40 4.53 17.84
N PHE A 331 6.39 5.88 17.92
CA PHE A 331 7.54 6.62 18.47
C PHE A 331 7.87 6.23 19.91
N TRP A 332 6.88 5.75 20.65
CA TRP A 332 7.02 5.26 22.02
C TRP A 332 7.36 3.77 22.11
N ARG A 333 7.67 3.13 20.97
CA ARG A 333 8.04 1.71 20.85
C ARG A 333 6.93 0.80 21.38
N GLU A 334 5.70 1.12 21.02
CA GLU A 334 4.57 0.21 21.16
C GLU A 334 4.35 -0.51 19.83
N PHE A 335 4.22 -1.83 19.88
CA PHE A 335 3.93 -2.62 18.69
C PHE A 335 2.61 -2.18 18.08
N LYS A 336 2.61 -1.99 16.76
CA LYS A 336 1.35 -1.88 16.02
C LYS A 336 0.56 -3.19 16.14
N PRO A 337 -0.78 -3.14 16.25
CA PRO A 337 -1.58 -4.35 16.43
C PRO A 337 -1.36 -5.38 15.31
N GLY A 338 -0.88 -6.58 15.67
CA GLY A 338 -0.62 -7.67 14.74
C GLY A 338 0.75 -7.68 14.06
N VAL A 339 1.61 -6.68 14.33
CA VAL A 339 2.89 -6.55 13.63
C VAL A 339 3.87 -7.64 14.02
N MET A 340 3.89 -8.07 15.28
CA MET A 340 4.83 -9.08 15.77
C MET A 340 4.54 -10.43 15.12
N GLU A 341 3.26 -10.79 15.03
CA GLU A 341 2.78 -11.99 14.34
C GLU A 341 3.14 -11.95 12.86
N ALA A 342 2.92 -10.81 12.20
CA ALA A 342 3.24 -10.65 10.78
C ALA A 342 4.75 -10.76 10.50
N LEU A 343 5.59 -10.21 11.39
CA LEU A 343 7.05 -10.27 11.26
C LEU A 343 7.59 -11.68 11.55
N GLN A 344 7.10 -12.35 12.60
CA GLN A 344 7.51 -13.72 12.91
C GLN A 344 7.12 -14.70 11.79
N ASP A 345 5.94 -14.50 11.19
CA ASP A 345 5.53 -15.26 10.00
C ASP A 345 6.44 -14.96 8.80
N GLY A 346 6.58 -13.69 8.45
CA GLY A 346 7.30 -13.23 7.26
C GLY A 346 8.78 -13.57 7.27
N TRP A 347 9.42 -13.51 8.44
CA TRP A 347 10.84 -13.78 8.63
C TRP A 347 11.18 -15.24 8.91
N ALA A 348 10.18 -16.13 8.96
CA ALA A 348 10.45 -17.55 9.13
C ALA A 348 11.35 -18.07 8.00
N PRO A 349 12.43 -18.81 8.33
CA PRO A 349 13.40 -19.25 7.33
C PRO A 349 12.84 -20.33 6.39
N LEU A 350 11.79 -21.01 6.83
CA LEU A 350 10.97 -21.91 6.02
C LEU A 350 9.53 -21.41 6.06
N ARG A 351 8.94 -21.04 4.92
CA ARG A 351 7.65 -20.33 4.89
C ARG A 351 6.86 -20.60 3.61
N TRP A 352 5.56 -20.83 3.74
CA TRP A 352 4.65 -20.87 2.60
C TRP A 352 4.27 -19.46 2.13
N CYS A 353 4.40 -19.23 0.82
CA CYS A 353 3.88 -18.07 0.11
C CYS A 353 2.69 -18.53 -0.73
N LEU A 354 1.49 -18.07 -0.38
CA LEU A 354 0.23 -18.48 -1.00
C LEU A 354 -0.40 -17.32 -1.75
N PHE A 355 -1.08 -17.62 -2.85
CA PHE A 355 -1.78 -16.62 -3.66
C PHE A 355 -3.13 -17.17 -4.14
N ALA A 356 -4.12 -16.27 -4.22
CA ALA A 356 -5.39 -16.48 -4.89
C ALA A 356 -5.64 -15.28 -5.81
N ALA A 357 -5.95 -15.54 -7.09
CA ALA A 357 -6.19 -14.49 -8.07
C ALA A 357 -7.49 -14.76 -8.85
N PRO A 358 -8.51 -13.88 -8.73
CA PRO A 358 -8.58 -12.73 -7.82
C PRO A 358 -8.82 -13.16 -6.35
N MET A 359 -8.55 -12.25 -5.40
CA MET A 359 -8.86 -12.43 -3.97
C MET A 359 -10.36 -12.37 -3.65
N HIS A 360 -11.17 -11.81 -4.54
CA HIS A 360 -12.63 -11.84 -4.48
C HIS A 360 -13.20 -12.24 -5.84
N ALA A 361 -13.74 -13.45 -5.93
CA ALA A 361 -14.27 -14.03 -7.16
C ALA A 361 -15.76 -14.39 -7.03
N TYR A 362 -16.37 -14.86 -8.11
CA TYR A 362 -17.70 -15.46 -8.03
C TYR A 362 -17.59 -16.94 -7.66
N VAL A 363 -18.58 -17.45 -6.94
CA VAL A 363 -18.75 -18.89 -6.77
C VAL A 363 -18.85 -19.57 -8.13
N ARG A 364 -18.41 -20.84 -8.22
CA ARG A 364 -18.55 -21.69 -9.42
C ARG A 364 -17.86 -21.13 -10.68
N ARG A 365 -17.00 -20.13 -10.56
CA ARG A 365 -16.09 -19.67 -11.61
C ARG A 365 -14.65 -20.09 -11.28
N PRO A 366 -13.81 -20.31 -12.30
CA PRO A 366 -12.41 -20.62 -12.06
C PRO A 366 -11.68 -19.41 -11.45
N LEU A 367 -10.78 -19.69 -10.52
CA LEU A 367 -9.77 -18.76 -10.02
C LEU A 367 -8.41 -19.45 -9.96
N LYS A 368 -7.33 -18.67 -9.99
CA LYS A 368 -5.97 -19.22 -9.89
C LYS A 368 -5.55 -19.31 -8.43
N LEU A 369 -5.03 -20.47 -8.02
CA LEU A 369 -4.35 -20.66 -6.75
C LEU A 369 -2.87 -21.00 -6.98
N GLU A 370 -2.00 -20.49 -6.11
CA GLU A 370 -0.57 -20.79 -6.16
C GLU A 370 -0.02 -21.06 -4.75
N ALA A 371 0.95 -21.97 -4.67
CA ALA A 371 1.72 -22.25 -3.47
C ALA A 371 3.21 -22.38 -3.82
N ILE A 372 4.03 -21.59 -3.13
CA ILE A 372 5.49 -21.56 -3.26
C ILE A 372 6.08 -21.69 -1.87
N LEU A 373 7.11 -22.52 -1.70
CA LEU A 373 7.83 -22.65 -0.45
C LEU A 373 9.10 -21.80 -0.49
N ALA A 374 9.21 -20.81 0.38
CA ALA A 374 10.46 -20.11 0.65
C ALA A 374 11.33 -20.98 1.57
N ASN A 375 12.57 -21.24 1.16
CA ASN A 375 13.52 -22.13 1.81
C ASN A 375 14.89 -21.45 1.91
N GLU A 376 15.18 -20.81 3.05
CA GLU A 376 16.50 -20.25 3.35
C GLU A 376 17.53 -21.34 3.69
N ASP A 377 17.70 -22.30 2.78
CA ASP A 377 18.60 -23.45 2.95
C ASP A 377 18.29 -24.31 4.19
N ILE A 378 17.02 -24.37 4.60
CA ILE A 378 16.57 -25.14 5.76
C ILE A 378 16.37 -26.61 5.41
N LEU A 379 15.75 -26.88 4.27
CA LEU A 379 15.52 -28.24 3.79
C LEU A 379 16.72 -28.75 3.00
N ALA A 380 17.14 -29.98 3.31
CA ALA A 380 18.12 -30.70 2.50
C ALA A 380 17.54 -31.10 1.13
N PRO A 381 18.37 -31.39 0.12
CA PRO A 381 17.89 -31.95 -1.14
C PRO A 381 17.10 -33.24 -0.91
N GLY A 382 15.92 -33.34 -1.50
CA GLY A 382 15.02 -34.46 -1.27
C GLY A 382 13.56 -34.18 -1.63
N ALA A 383 12.73 -35.19 -1.42
CA ALA A 383 11.30 -35.17 -1.68
C ALA A 383 10.49 -35.10 -0.38
N TYR A 384 9.51 -34.20 -0.33
CA TYR A 384 8.72 -33.91 0.86
C TYR A 384 7.22 -33.92 0.51
N PRO A 385 6.40 -34.72 1.19
CA PRO A 385 4.96 -34.70 0.97
C PRO A 385 4.33 -33.42 1.51
N VAL A 386 3.49 -32.80 0.69
CA VAL A 386 2.77 -31.55 0.97
C VAL A 386 1.30 -31.77 0.72
N ARG A 387 0.47 -31.22 1.61
CA ARG A 387 -0.98 -31.19 1.47
C ARG A 387 -1.46 -29.75 1.32
N LEU A 388 -2.24 -29.51 0.28
CA LEU A 388 -2.91 -28.25 -0.02
C LEU A 388 -4.41 -28.45 0.16
N ARG A 389 -5.09 -27.49 0.77
CA ARG A 389 -6.52 -27.57 1.05
C ARG A 389 -7.18 -26.21 0.97
N VAL A 390 -8.37 -26.15 0.41
CA VAL A 390 -9.26 -24.99 0.53
C VAL A 390 -10.44 -25.38 1.41
N VAL A 391 -10.68 -24.60 2.46
CA VAL A 391 -11.84 -24.75 3.35
C VAL A 391 -12.77 -23.56 3.13
N GLY A 392 -14.02 -23.82 2.75
CA GLY A 392 -15.09 -22.84 2.64
C GLY A 392 -16.15 -23.00 3.74
N PRO A 393 -17.28 -22.30 3.63
CA PRO A 393 -18.36 -22.34 4.62
C PRO A 393 -18.90 -23.75 4.91
N ASP A 394 -18.95 -24.62 3.91
CA ASP A 394 -19.45 -26.00 4.02
C ASP A 394 -18.37 -27.03 4.38
N GLY A 395 -17.15 -26.57 4.69
CA GLY A 395 -16.00 -27.44 4.98
C GLY A 395 -15.00 -27.51 3.82
N ILE A 396 -14.42 -28.69 3.59
CA ILE A 396 -13.35 -28.86 2.58
C ILE A 396 -13.94 -28.74 1.18
N ALA A 397 -13.59 -27.68 0.46
CA ALA A 397 -14.04 -27.42 -0.91
C ALA A 397 -13.08 -28.00 -1.96
N TRP A 398 -11.79 -28.10 -1.63
CA TRP A 398 -10.76 -28.66 -2.50
C TRP A 398 -9.58 -29.19 -1.67
N GLU A 399 -8.94 -30.25 -2.13
CA GLU A 399 -7.75 -30.82 -1.51
C GLU A 399 -6.85 -31.47 -2.57
N GLU A 400 -5.54 -31.31 -2.40
CA GLU A 400 -4.54 -31.96 -3.24
C GLU A 400 -3.32 -32.35 -2.39
N THR A 401 -2.74 -33.51 -2.71
CA THR A 401 -1.44 -33.93 -2.15
C THR A 401 -0.40 -33.91 -3.25
N ARG A 402 0.77 -33.33 -2.96
CA ARG A 402 1.89 -33.23 -3.90
C ARG A 402 3.20 -33.57 -3.22
N GLU A 403 4.18 -33.89 -4.06
CA GLU A 403 5.56 -34.00 -3.63
C GLU A 403 6.30 -32.71 -3.98
N LEU A 404 6.82 -32.04 -2.96
CA LEU A 404 7.77 -30.95 -3.09
C LEU A 404 9.17 -31.56 -3.27
N VAL A 405 9.90 -31.12 -4.29
CA VAL A 405 11.29 -31.56 -4.54
C VAL A 405 12.24 -30.40 -4.32
N ILE A 406 13.13 -30.54 -3.33
CA ILE A 406 14.27 -29.65 -3.13
C ILE A 406 15.43 -30.20 -3.98
N PRO A 407 15.88 -29.48 -5.01
CA PRO A 407 16.91 -29.98 -5.91
C PRO A 407 18.27 -30.04 -5.21
N LYS A 408 19.13 -30.97 -5.65
CA LYS A 408 20.54 -30.97 -5.25
C LYS A 408 21.29 -29.95 -6.10
N PRO A 409 21.88 -28.89 -5.52
CA PRO A 409 22.65 -27.92 -6.30
C PRO A 409 23.93 -28.55 -6.86
N ALA A 410 24.43 -28.01 -7.96
CA ALA A 410 25.74 -28.41 -8.49
C ALA A 410 26.86 -28.00 -7.51
N PRO A 411 28.04 -28.65 -7.55
CA PRO A 411 29.16 -28.26 -6.69
C PRO A 411 29.54 -26.79 -6.87
N GLY A 412 29.47 -26.01 -5.79
CA GLY A 412 29.76 -24.57 -5.80
C GLY A 412 28.54 -23.67 -5.99
N ASP A 413 27.38 -24.23 -6.36
CA ASP A 413 26.13 -23.49 -6.49
C ASP A 413 25.29 -23.58 -5.22
N ASP A 414 24.41 -22.60 -5.04
CA ASP A 414 23.42 -22.62 -3.97
C ASP A 414 22.08 -23.22 -4.44
N GLY A 415 21.30 -23.75 -3.51
CA GLY A 415 19.91 -24.16 -3.78
C GLY A 415 18.97 -22.97 -4.02
N PRO A 416 17.76 -23.22 -4.56
CA PRO A 416 16.77 -22.16 -4.73
C PRO A 416 16.22 -21.68 -3.38
N LEU A 417 16.10 -20.36 -3.22
CA LEU A 417 15.47 -19.74 -2.05
C LEU A 417 13.93 -19.82 -2.07
N ALA A 418 13.35 -20.09 -3.24
CA ALA A 418 11.91 -20.26 -3.43
C ALA A 418 11.64 -21.43 -4.37
N VAL A 419 10.75 -22.34 -3.99
CA VAL A 419 10.43 -23.56 -4.73
C VAL A 419 8.94 -23.61 -5.04
N PRO A 420 8.52 -23.50 -6.31
CA PRO A 420 7.12 -23.64 -6.69
C PRO A 420 6.60 -25.04 -6.36
N VAL A 421 5.39 -25.12 -5.79
CA VAL A 421 4.75 -26.41 -5.41
C VAL A 421 3.45 -26.62 -6.17
N PHE A 422 2.65 -25.56 -6.31
CA PHE A 422 1.39 -25.61 -7.04
C PHE A 422 1.12 -24.29 -7.76
N SER A 423 0.57 -24.39 -8.96
CA SER A 423 -0.03 -23.28 -9.71
C SER A 423 -1.10 -23.88 -10.61
N GLY A 424 -2.35 -23.46 -10.44
CA GLY A 424 -3.46 -24.02 -11.21
C GLY A 424 -4.75 -23.25 -11.06
N GLU A 425 -5.63 -23.38 -12.06
CA GLU A 425 -7.00 -22.89 -11.98
C GLU A 425 -7.87 -23.93 -11.28
N VAL A 426 -8.67 -23.48 -10.32
CA VAL A 426 -9.63 -24.31 -9.58
C VAL A 426 -11.01 -23.67 -9.64
N THR A 427 -12.03 -24.50 -9.73
CA THR A 427 -13.43 -24.08 -9.51
C THR A 427 -13.91 -24.72 -8.23
N LEU A 428 -14.23 -23.89 -7.24
CA LEU A 428 -14.58 -24.35 -5.90
C LEU A 428 -16.10 -24.57 -5.79
N PRO A 429 -16.53 -25.72 -5.25
CA PRO A 429 -17.92 -25.93 -4.86
C PRO A 429 -18.24 -25.15 -3.56
N GLY A 430 -19.52 -24.94 -3.31
CA GLY A 430 -20.01 -24.32 -2.08
C GLY A 430 -20.62 -22.92 -2.28
N PRO A 431 -21.18 -22.35 -1.20
CA PRO A 431 -21.87 -21.07 -1.23
C PRO A 431 -20.89 -19.90 -1.20
N ALA A 432 -21.44 -18.69 -1.33
CA ALA A 432 -20.70 -17.47 -1.06
C ALA A 432 -20.19 -17.43 0.39
N GLY A 433 -19.05 -16.79 0.59
CA GLY A 433 -18.41 -16.62 1.89
C GLY A 433 -16.91 -16.49 1.80
N GLN A 434 -16.26 -16.53 2.96
CA GLN A 434 -14.80 -16.57 3.06
C GLN A 434 -14.31 -18.01 2.90
N TYR A 435 -13.24 -18.17 2.12
CA TYR A 435 -12.52 -19.41 1.89
C TYR A 435 -11.09 -19.26 2.39
N LEU A 436 -10.50 -20.35 2.88
CA LEU A 436 -9.14 -20.39 3.41
C LEU A 436 -8.31 -21.40 2.60
N LEU A 437 -7.38 -20.92 1.78
CA LEU A 437 -6.32 -21.74 1.21
C LEU A 437 -5.28 -22.03 2.29
N SER A 438 -4.97 -23.31 2.50
CA SER A 438 -4.01 -23.79 3.47
C SER A 438 -2.99 -24.72 2.82
N ALA A 439 -1.73 -24.62 3.25
CA ALA A 439 -0.64 -25.49 2.84
C ALA A 439 0.11 -26.02 4.06
N THR A 440 0.44 -27.31 4.07
CA THR A 440 1.22 -27.94 5.14
C THR A 440 2.13 -29.03 4.61
N MET A 441 3.25 -29.26 5.29
CA MET A 441 4.12 -30.41 5.04
C MET A 441 3.68 -31.57 5.94
N GLU A 442 3.56 -32.78 5.39
CA GLU A 442 3.18 -33.95 6.21
C GLU A 442 4.35 -34.50 7.03
N ARG A 443 5.59 -34.27 6.56
CA ARG A 443 6.83 -34.60 7.27
C ARG A 443 8.02 -33.80 6.72
N GLY A 444 9.10 -33.72 7.50
CA GLY A 444 10.42 -33.26 7.07
C GLY A 444 10.68 -31.76 7.17
N GLY A 445 9.65 -30.93 7.36
CA GLY A 445 9.79 -29.49 7.59
C GLY A 445 8.63 -28.91 8.40
N ALA A 446 8.85 -27.73 8.97
CA ALA A 446 7.87 -26.98 9.78
C ALA A 446 7.78 -25.52 9.29
N PRO A 447 7.16 -25.27 8.13
CA PRO A 447 7.04 -23.91 7.59
C PRO A 447 6.06 -23.06 8.40
N ALA A 448 6.38 -21.76 8.55
CA ALA A 448 5.39 -20.75 8.90
C ALA A 448 4.54 -20.36 7.68
N GLY A 449 3.63 -19.39 7.84
CA GLY A 449 2.65 -19.03 6.82
C GLY A 449 1.65 -20.14 6.58
N GLY A 450 1.25 -20.29 5.32
CA GLY A 450 0.49 -21.45 4.88
C GLY A 450 -1.00 -21.31 5.09
N ARG A 451 -1.49 -20.08 5.32
CA ARG A 451 -2.91 -19.73 5.38
C ARG A 451 -3.14 -18.44 4.59
N LEU A 452 -4.11 -18.44 3.69
CA LEU A 452 -4.56 -17.27 2.92
C LEU A 452 -6.08 -17.28 2.82
N ALA A 453 -6.72 -16.24 3.35
CA ALA A 453 -8.16 -16.04 3.20
C ALA A 453 -8.47 -15.30 1.89
N PHE A 454 -9.54 -15.69 1.21
CA PHE A 454 -10.07 -15.03 0.02
C PHE A 454 -11.60 -15.20 0.00
N TYR A 455 -12.30 -14.55 -0.92
CA TYR A 455 -13.77 -14.45 -0.89
C TYR A 455 -14.39 -14.94 -2.18
N LEU A 456 -15.51 -15.66 -2.05
CA LEU A 456 -16.39 -15.97 -3.17
C LEU A 456 -17.77 -15.37 -2.91
N SER A 457 -18.36 -14.76 -3.93
CA SER A 457 -19.71 -14.18 -3.84
C SER A 457 -20.63 -14.74 -4.91
N GLU A 458 -21.93 -14.76 -4.60
CA GLU A 458 -22.94 -14.97 -5.63
C GLU A 458 -23.01 -13.72 -6.52
N PRO A 459 -23.29 -13.90 -7.83
CA PRO A 459 -23.73 -12.78 -8.64
C PRO A 459 -24.96 -12.12 -7.99
N PRO A 460 -25.09 -10.77 -7.97
CA PRO A 460 -26.22 -10.14 -7.29
C PRO A 460 -27.54 -10.60 -7.88
N ALA A 461 -28.57 -10.69 -7.03
CA ALA A 461 -29.90 -11.11 -7.48
C ALA A 461 -30.41 -10.22 -8.63
N ALA A 462 -31.23 -10.80 -9.50
CA ALA A 462 -31.97 -9.99 -10.47
C ALA A 462 -32.80 -8.95 -9.70
N ALA A 463 -32.74 -7.68 -10.13
CA ALA A 463 -33.61 -6.68 -9.54
C ALA A 463 -35.07 -7.04 -9.85
N ALA A 464 -35.98 -6.71 -8.93
CA ALA A 464 -37.40 -6.65 -9.27
C ALA A 464 -37.57 -5.77 -10.52
N PRO A 465 -38.49 -6.10 -11.45
CA PRO A 465 -38.57 -5.42 -12.73
C PRO A 465 -38.66 -3.90 -12.54
N GLY A 466 -37.70 -3.19 -13.12
CA GLY A 466 -37.55 -1.75 -13.04
C GLY A 466 -36.86 -1.22 -14.29
N ALA A 467 -37.07 0.06 -14.60
CA ALA A 467 -36.40 0.72 -15.71
C ALA A 467 -35.49 1.83 -15.18
N VAL A 468 -34.26 1.89 -15.69
CA VAL A 468 -33.33 2.98 -15.44
C VAL A 468 -33.15 3.77 -16.74
N ALA A 469 -33.04 5.09 -16.60
CA ALA A 469 -32.52 5.91 -17.68
C ALA A 469 -30.98 5.88 -17.62
N ALA A 470 -30.32 6.03 -18.77
CA ALA A 470 -28.86 6.05 -18.83
C ALA A 470 -28.35 7.11 -19.80
N ILE A 471 -27.23 7.73 -19.44
CA ILE A 471 -26.51 8.66 -20.30
C ILE A 471 -25.02 8.35 -20.27
N GLN A 472 -24.39 8.28 -21.45
CA GLN A 472 -22.98 7.90 -21.62
C GLN A 472 -22.58 6.58 -20.93
N LEU A 473 -23.51 5.62 -20.83
CA LEU A 473 -23.26 4.31 -20.24
C LEU A 473 -22.79 3.33 -21.31
N ASP A 474 -21.66 2.66 -21.08
CA ASP A 474 -21.09 1.73 -22.06
C ASP A 474 -22.01 0.51 -22.31
N ALA A 475 -21.92 -0.05 -23.51
CA ALA A 475 -22.81 -1.14 -23.94
C ALA A 475 -22.72 -2.37 -23.04
N ARG A 476 -21.52 -2.73 -22.57
CA ARG A 476 -21.31 -3.90 -21.71
C ARG A 476 -22.07 -3.77 -20.39
N VAL A 477 -22.04 -2.62 -19.75
CA VAL A 477 -22.81 -2.39 -18.52
C VAL A 477 -24.32 -2.39 -18.79
N ARG A 478 -24.76 -1.81 -19.92
CA ARG A 478 -26.18 -1.85 -20.33
C ARG A 478 -26.67 -3.28 -20.54
N ASP A 479 -25.92 -4.08 -21.29
CA ASP A 479 -26.25 -5.47 -21.59
C ASP A 479 -26.26 -6.29 -20.30
N TRP A 480 -25.27 -6.10 -19.42
CA TRP A 480 -25.21 -6.74 -18.12
C TRP A 480 -26.44 -6.43 -17.26
N LEU A 481 -26.86 -5.16 -17.15
CA LEU A 481 -28.06 -4.76 -16.42
C LEU A 481 -29.34 -5.42 -17.00
N GLN A 482 -29.44 -5.52 -18.33
CA GLN A 482 -30.56 -6.19 -18.98
C GLN A 482 -30.61 -7.68 -18.63
N THR A 483 -29.46 -8.37 -18.54
CA THR A 483 -29.41 -9.77 -18.07
C THR A 483 -29.90 -9.93 -16.62
N ARG A 484 -29.95 -8.85 -15.84
CA ARG A 484 -30.46 -8.80 -14.46
C ARG A 484 -31.90 -8.29 -14.34
N GLY A 485 -32.61 -8.15 -15.46
CA GLY A 485 -34.01 -7.74 -15.48
C GLY A 485 -34.25 -6.23 -15.38
N LEU A 486 -33.20 -5.40 -15.51
CA LEU A 486 -33.33 -3.95 -15.54
C LEU A 486 -33.41 -3.45 -16.99
N GLY A 487 -34.54 -2.82 -17.34
CA GLY A 487 -34.67 -2.13 -18.61
C GLY A 487 -33.79 -0.88 -18.62
N VAL A 488 -32.93 -0.72 -19.63
CA VAL A 488 -32.07 0.46 -19.77
C VAL A 488 -32.51 1.27 -20.97
N THR A 489 -32.97 2.50 -20.72
CA THR A 489 -33.42 3.43 -21.77
C THR A 489 -32.46 4.62 -21.86
N PRO A 490 -31.97 5.01 -23.05
CA PRO A 490 -31.22 6.26 -23.21
C PRO A 490 -31.99 7.46 -22.65
N LEU A 491 -31.32 8.38 -21.96
CA LEU A 491 -31.97 9.51 -21.28
C LEU A 491 -32.81 10.37 -22.25
N GLU A 492 -32.35 10.52 -23.51
CA GLU A 492 -33.08 11.29 -24.52
C GLU A 492 -34.40 10.60 -24.94
N ALA A 493 -34.44 9.27 -24.87
CA ALA A 493 -35.62 8.46 -25.17
C ALA A 493 -36.52 8.23 -23.93
N ALA A 494 -36.01 8.51 -22.72
CA ALA A 494 -36.74 8.31 -21.48
C ALA A 494 -37.76 9.43 -21.25
N GLN A 495 -38.98 9.06 -20.81
CA GLN A 495 -40.08 10.00 -20.61
C GLN A 495 -39.71 11.12 -19.63
N PRO A 496 -39.71 12.41 -20.05
CA PRO A 496 -39.40 13.53 -19.15
C PRO A 496 -40.46 13.75 -18.05
N ALA A 497 -41.61 13.08 -18.18
CA ALA A 497 -42.77 13.17 -17.29
C ALA A 497 -42.87 12.02 -16.26
N ALA A 498 -41.76 11.32 -15.96
CA ALA A 498 -41.64 10.42 -14.80
C ALA A 498 -40.38 10.73 -13.97
N ARG A 499 -40.42 10.53 -12.64
CA ARG A 499 -39.19 10.47 -11.82
C ARG A 499 -38.43 9.20 -12.19
N GLN A 500 -37.11 9.28 -12.31
CA GLN A 500 -36.28 8.20 -12.84
C GLN A 500 -35.02 8.01 -12.01
N VAL A 501 -34.54 6.77 -11.95
CA VAL A 501 -33.13 6.51 -11.64
C VAL A 501 -32.34 6.70 -12.93
N ILE A 502 -31.35 7.59 -12.90
CA ILE A 502 -30.53 7.95 -14.06
C ILE A 502 -29.08 7.54 -13.80
N LEU A 503 -28.57 6.57 -14.56
CA LEU A 503 -27.17 6.17 -14.51
C LEU A 503 -26.34 7.04 -15.44
N VAL A 504 -25.32 7.68 -14.89
CA VAL A 504 -24.39 8.54 -15.62
C VAL A 504 -23.05 7.82 -15.73
N GLY A 505 -22.68 7.39 -16.94
CA GLY A 505 -21.42 6.69 -17.22
C GLY A 505 -20.25 7.67 -17.42
N ASP A 506 -19.54 7.55 -18.55
CA ASP A 506 -18.42 8.45 -18.89
C ASP A 506 -18.94 9.76 -19.49
N ALA A 507 -19.43 10.64 -18.62
CA ALA A 507 -19.95 11.95 -18.98
C ALA A 507 -18.89 13.07 -18.90
N SER A 508 -17.64 12.79 -19.25
CA SER A 508 -16.60 13.83 -19.36
C SER A 508 -16.96 14.89 -20.42
N ASP A 509 -16.32 16.07 -20.38
CA ASP A 509 -16.55 17.14 -21.37
C ASP A 509 -16.31 16.69 -22.83
N ALA A 510 -15.47 15.67 -23.04
CA ALA A 510 -15.28 15.06 -24.34
C ALA A 510 -16.52 14.31 -24.86
N ASN A 511 -17.38 13.84 -23.93
CA ASN A 511 -18.46 12.90 -24.22
C ASN A 511 -19.86 13.49 -24.00
N LEU A 512 -20.02 14.53 -23.16
CA LEU A 512 -21.32 15.11 -22.84
C LEU A 512 -21.36 16.63 -23.02
N LYS A 513 -22.30 17.10 -23.84
CA LYS A 513 -22.52 18.52 -24.11
C LYS A 513 -23.18 19.25 -22.91
N PRO A 514 -22.89 20.54 -22.70
CA PRO A 514 -23.47 21.32 -21.59
C PRO A 514 -25.00 21.29 -21.53
N GLU A 515 -25.70 21.32 -22.68
CA GLU A 515 -27.17 21.35 -22.71
C GLU A 515 -27.78 20.05 -22.16
N ALA A 516 -27.11 18.91 -22.41
CA ALA A 516 -27.52 17.61 -21.89
C ALA A 516 -27.26 17.49 -20.38
N ARG A 517 -26.24 18.18 -19.86
CA ARG A 517 -26.03 18.32 -18.40
C ARG A 517 -27.16 19.11 -17.76
N GLY A 518 -27.55 20.22 -18.36
CA GLY A 518 -28.69 21.01 -17.91
C GLY A 518 -30.00 20.20 -17.89
N ASP A 519 -30.27 19.41 -18.93
CA ASP A 519 -31.46 18.53 -18.95
C ASP A 519 -31.43 17.48 -17.84
N LEU A 520 -30.29 16.82 -17.65
CA LEU A 520 -30.08 15.87 -16.55
C LEU A 520 -30.39 16.51 -15.19
N LEU A 521 -29.80 17.67 -14.91
CA LEU A 521 -29.98 18.34 -13.61
C LEU A 521 -31.40 18.87 -13.43
N ARG A 522 -32.08 19.34 -14.49
CA ARG A 522 -33.50 19.70 -14.44
C ARG A 522 -34.38 18.50 -14.06
N ARG A 523 -34.09 17.30 -14.58
CA ARG A 523 -34.82 16.07 -14.21
C ARG A 523 -34.57 15.67 -12.75
N VAL A 524 -33.33 15.82 -12.27
CA VAL A 524 -32.98 15.59 -10.86
C VAL A 524 -33.70 16.58 -9.96
N ALA A 525 -33.64 17.88 -10.26
CA ALA A 525 -34.31 18.93 -9.50
C ALA A 525 -35.83 18.70 -9.35
N ARG A 526 -36.43 17.96 -10.28
CA ARG A 526 -37.86 17.58 -10.28
C ARG A 526 -38.17 16.24 -9.58
N GLY A 527 -37.19 15.59 -8.97
CA GLY A 527 -37.38 14.37 -8.18
C GLY A 527 -36.71 13.11 -8.70
N SER A 528 -35.94 13.18 -9.79
CA SER A 528 -35.15 12.03 -10.25
C SER A 528 -33.88 11.86 -9.40
N VAL A 529 -33.28 10.67 -9.45
CA VAL A 529 -31.99 10.39 -8.79
C VAL A 529 -30.94 10.14 -9.86
N ALA A 530 -29.86 10.92 -9.87
CA ALA A 530 -28.73 10.71 -10.78
C ALA A 530 -27.56 10.03 -10.04
N VAL A 531 -27.09 8.91 -10.57
CA VAL A 531 -25.97 8.15 -10.04
C VAL A 531 -24.76 8.33 -10.95
N PHE A 532 -23.75 9.06 -10.48
CA PHE A 532 -22.55 9.36 -11.25
C PHE A 532 -21.51 8.26 -11.04
N LEU A 533 -21.29 7.41 -12.04
CA LEU A 533 -20.40 6.26 -11.92
C LEU A 533 -18.92 6.61 -12.07
N LYS A 534 -18.59 7.82 -12.55
CA LYS A 534 -17.23 8.37 -12.63
C LYS A 534 -17.18 9.83 -12.19
N PRO A 535 -16.15 10.24 -11.42
CA PRO A 535 -15.98 11.64 -11.02
C PRO A 535 -15.60 12.56 -12.19
N ASP A 536 -15.06 11.99 -13.27
CA ASP A 536 -14.69 12.72 -14.50
C ASP A 536 -15.91 13.39 -15.17
N ALA A 537 -17.13 12.97 -14.80
CA ALA A 537 -18.38 13.62 -15.20
C ALA A 537 -18.49 15.09 -14.75
N PHE A 538 -17.70 15.52 -13.77
CA PHE A 538 -17.75 16.88 -13.21
C PHE A 538 -16.66 17.81 -13.74
N ALA A 539 -15.75 17.32 -14.60
CA ALA A 539 -14.67 18.13 -15.13
C ALA A 539 -15.19 19.17 -16.14
N LYS A 540 -14.87 20.45 -15.94
CA LYS A 540 -15.16 21.57 -16.85
C LYS A 540 -13.86 22.22 -17.31
N GLY A 541 -13.41 21.91 -18.53
CA GLY A 541 -12.08 22.32 -18.98
C GLY A 541 -10.98 21.80 -18.05
N GLY A 542 -10.21 22.70 -17.42
CA GLY A 542 -9.14 22.34 -16.49
C GLY A 542 -9.58 22.14 -15.02
N ASP A 543 -10.84 22.43 -14.69
CA ASP A 543 -11.37 22.29 -13.34
C ASP A 543 -12.07 20.93 -13.18
N ALA A 544 -11.52 20.05 -12.33
CA ALA A 544 -12.04 18.70 -12.11
C ALA A 544 -13.43 18.65 -11.46
N VAL A 545 -13.89 19.75 -10.85
CA VAL A 545 -15.21 19.84 -10.19
C VAL A 545 -16.07 20.96 -10.76
N GLY A 546 -15.71 21.56 -11.90
CA GLY A 546 -16.40 22.74 -12.42
C GLY A 546 -17.89 22.53 -12.76
N TRP A 547 -18.28 21.29 -13.11
CA TRP A 547 -19.68 20.87 -13.29
C TRP A 547 -20.26 20.17 -12.04
N LEU A 548 -19.60 20.18 -10.89
CA LEU A 548 -20.20 19.65 -9.68
C LEU A 548 -21.39 20.56 -9.28
N PRO A 549 -22.62 20.03 -9.16
CA PRO A 549 -23.81 20.86 -8.94
C PRO A 549 -24.01 21.15 -7.44
N LEU A 550 -22.99 21.76 -6.83
CA LEU A 550 -22.96 22.20 -5.44
C LEU A 550 -22.58 23.67 -5.36
N LYS A 551 -22.99 24.34 -4.28
CA LYS A 551 -22.64 25.74 -4.05
C LYS A 551 -21.16 25.86 -3.73
N ASN A 552 -20.68 25.05 -2.80
CA ASN A 552 -19.26 24.84 -2.59
C ASN A 552 -18.83 23.53 -3.24
N LYS A 553 -18.09 23.64 -4.34
CA LYS A 553 -17.66 22.50 -5.16
C LYS A 553 -16.41 21.80 -4.61
N GLY A 554 -15.67 22.44 -3.71
CA GLY A 554 -14.44 21.90 -3.15
C GLY A 554 -13.41 21.56 -4.23
N ARG A 555 -12.82 20.37 -4.15
CA ARG A 555 -11.89 19.81 -5.14
C ARG A 555 -11.96 18.29 -5.21
N LEU A 556 -11.55 17.74 -6.34
CA LEU A 556 -11.28 16.31 -6.48
C LEU A 556 -9.80 16.06 -6.18
N THR A 557 -9.51 15.47 -5.02
CA THR A 557 -8.14 15.14 -4.62
C THR A 557 -7.75 13.78 -5.22
N ARG A 558 -6.57 13.72 -5.83
CA ARG A 558 -5.89 12.47 -6.17
C ARG A 558 -4.80 12.20 -5.14
N PHE A 559 -4.83 11.03 -4.53
CA PHE A 559 -3.82 10.56 -3.59
C PHE A 559 -2.92 9.55 -4.30
N SER A 560 -1.64 9.48 -3.98
CA SER A 560 -0.74 8.50 -4.64
C SER A 560 -0.94 7.08 -4.08
N ASP A 561 -1.45 6.97 -2.85
CA ASP A 561 -1.70 5.71 -2.13
C ASP A 561 -0.48 4.79 -2.18
N TRP A 562 0.70 5.31 -1.80
CA TRP A 562 1.97 4.59 -1.77
C TRP A 562 2.40 4.42 -0.30
N LEU A 563 3.70 4.50 -0.01
CA LEU A 563 4.27 4.76 1.33
C LEU A 563 3.30 5.52 2.26
N TYR A 564 2.78 6.63 1.75
CA TYR A 564 1.67 7.38 2.32
C TYR A 564 0.38 6.99 1.61
N HIS A 565 -0.62 6.49 2.34
CA HIS A 565 -1.94 6.14 1.78
C HIS A 565 -3.10 6.68 2.61
N LYS A 566 -4.29 6.67 2.00
CA LYS A 566 -5.55 6.99 2.66
C LYS A 566 -6.30 5.70 2.98
N GLU A 567 -7.04 5.68 4.09
CA GLU A 567 -8.02 4.63 4.33
C GLU A 567 -9.38 4.99 3.78
N CYS A 568 -10.01 4.04 3.11
CA CYS A 568 -11.42 4.13 2.74
C CYS A 568 -12.26 3.50 3.84
N VAL A 569 -13.19 4.29 4.40
CA VAL A 569 -14.02 3.88 5.52
C VAL A 569 -15.49 3.92 5.10
N ALA A 570 -16.13 2.75 5.11
CA ALA A 570 -17.54 2.59 4.78
C ALA A 570 -18.43 2.65 6.01
N LYS A 571 -19.60 3.27 5.87
CA LYS A 571 -20.67 3.29 6.86
C LYS A 571 -21.64 2.15 6.62
N LYS A 572 -22.42 1.82 7.66
CA LYS A 572 -23.60 0.98 7.49
C LYS A 572 -24.58 1.78 6.63
N HIS A 573 -24.78 1.34 5.39
CA HIS A 573 -25.55 2.06 4.39
C HIS A 573 -26.17 1.05 3.42
N PRO A 574 -27.40 1.26 2.91
CA PRO A 574 -28.05 0.36 1.95
C PRO A 574 -27.17 0.00 0.75
N PHE A 575 -26.34 0.94 0.30
CA PHE A 575 -25.36 0.72 -0.77
C PHE A 575 -24.42 -0.48 -0.53
N PHE A 576 -24.14 -0.81 0.74
CA PHE A 576 -23.26 -1.92 1.14
C PHE A 576 -24.02 -3.15 1.65
N ASP A 577 -25.34 -3.23 1.49
CA ASP A 577 -26.12 -4.39 1.93
C ASP A 577 -25.63 -5.68 1.27
N GLY A 578 -25.36 -6.72 2.08
CA GLY A 578 -24.80 -7.99 1.61
C GLY A 578 -23.32 -7.94 1.20
N LEU A 579 -22.66 -6.79 1.32
CA LEU A 579 -21.21 -6.65 1.19
C LEU A 579 -20.55 -6.68 2.58
N GLN A 580 -19.22 -6.66 2.63
CA GLN A 580 -18.48 -6.65 3.90
C GLN A 580 -18.91 -5.46 4.81
N PRO A 581 -18.86 -5.64 6.15
CA PRO A 581 -19.42 -4.70 7.12
C PRO A 581 -18.75 -3.32 7.12
N PRO A 582 -19.37 -2.32 7.78
CA PRO A 582 -18.79 -0.99 7.93
C PRO A 582 -17.43 -1.01 8.64
N GLY A 583 -16.63 0.04 8.38
CA GLY A 583 -15.27 0.18 8.86
C GLY A 583 -14.30 0.47 7.74
N VAL A 584 -13.00 0.37 8.04
CA VAL A 584 -11.94 0.37 7.02
C VAL A 584 -12.20 -0.76 6.02
N MET A 585 -12.29 -0.43 4.73
CA MET A 585 -12.62 -1.40 3.67
C MET A 585 -11.46 -2.35 3.42
N ASP A 586 -11.73 -3.66 3.47
CA ASP A 586 -10.73 -4.71 3.21
C ASP A 586 -10.29 -4.70 1.74
N TRP A 587 -9.00 -4.51 1.51
CA TRP A 587 -8.42 -4.47 0.17
C TRP A 587 -8.50 -5.83 -0.55
N ASP A 588 -8.53 -6.94 0.18
CA ASP A 588 -8.70 -8.27 -0.42
C ASP A 588 -10.15 -8.48 -0.93
N TYR A 589 -11.11 -7.73 -0.37
CA TYR A 589 -12.52 -7.79 -0.75
C TYR A 589 -12.90 -6.72 -1.78
N TYR A 590 -12.31 -5.52 -1.70
CA TYR A 590 -12.71 -4.35 -2.49
C TYR A 590 -11.63 -3.80 -3.43
N GLY A 591 -10.40 -4.33 -3.40
CA GLY A 591 -9.19 -3.71 -3.95
C GLY A 591 -9.35 -2.95 -5.27
N PRO A 592 -9.80 -3.60 -6.36
CA PRO A 592 -9.96 -2.94 -7.67
C PRO A 592 -10.96 -1.78 -7.71
N LEU A 593 -11.89 -1.71 -6.75
CA LEU A 593 -12.90 -0.66 -6.65
C LEU A 593 -12.36 0.57 -5.92
N ILE A 594 -11.45 0.40 -4.95
CA ILE A 594 -10.92 1.50 -4.15
C ILE A 594 -10.08 2.38 -5.08
N SER A 595 -10.61 3.55 -5.41
CA SER A 595 -9.89 4.51 -6.23
C SER A 595 -8.95 5.34 -5.38
N ASN A 596 -8.02 5.99 -6.06
CA ASN A 596 -7.11 6.95 -5.46
C ASN A 596 -7.65 8.39 -5.49
N ARG A 597 -8.98 8.56 -5.66
CA ARG A 597 -9.64 9.86 -5.78
C ARG A 597 -10.76 10.02 -4.74
N PHE A 598 -10.91 11.22 -4.19
CA PHE A 598 -12.00 11.57 -3.28
C PHE A 598 -12.32 13.07 -3.34
N PHE A 599 -13.55 13.45 -3.01
CA PHE A 599 -13.97 14.86 -2.98
C PHE A 599 -13.68 15.48 -1.61
N GLU A 600 -12.98 16.62 -1.61
CA GLU A 600 -12.57 17.34 -0.41
C GLU A 600 -13.06 18.79 -0.43
N GLY A 601 -13.51 19.28 0.73
CA GLY A 601 -13.83 20.68 0.94
C GLY A 601 -15.11 21.18 0.26
N GLN A 602 -15.91 20.28 -0.32
CA GLN A 602 -17.24 20.57 -0.86
C GLN A 602 -18.30 20.64 0.24
N ASP A 603 -19.52 21.01 -0.13
CA ASP A 603 -20.68 21.00 0.79
C ASP A 603 -20.80 19.66 1.55
N THR A 604 -21.29 19.71 2.80
CA THR A 604 -21.54 18.49 3.58
C THR A 604 -22.68 17.71 2.94
N PRO A 605 -22.51 16.41 2.64
CA PRO A 605 -23.58 15.60 2.06
C PRO A 605 -24.74 15.39 3.02
N GLU A 606 -25.93 15.11 2.47
CA GLU A 606 -27.07 14.63 3.27
C GLU A 606 -26.75 13.26 3.86
N GLU A 607 -26.15 12.38 3.05
CA GLU A 607 -25.76 11.05 3.48
C GLU A 607 -24.32 10.75 3.00
N THR A 608 -23.43 10.40 3.93
CA THR A 608 -22.13 9.82 3.59
C THR A 608 -22.26 8.31 3.69
N ALA A 609 -21.94 7.59 2.61
CA ALA A 609 -21.86 6.13 2.61
C ALA A 609 -20.41 5.66 2.79
N ALA A 610 -19.43 6.35 2.19
CA ALA A 610 -18.01 6.08 2.40
C ALA A 610 -17.16 7.35 2.29
N ALA A 611 -16.11 7.41 3.10
CA ALA A 611 -15.17 8.52 3.20
C ALA A 611 -13.71 8.05 3.11
N ALA A 612 -12.81 8.95 2.75
CA ALA A 612 -11.37 8.75 2.77
C ALA A 612 -10.73 9.57 3.88
N PHE A 613 -9.76 9.00 4.59
CA PHE A 613 -8.94 9.68 5.59
C PHE A 613 -7.46 9.39 5.34
N ALA A 614 -6.65 10.43 5.22
CA ALA A 614 -5.21 10.34 5.10
C ALA A 614 -4.57 11.18 6.21
N ILE A 615 -3.66 10.54 6.94
CA ILE A 615 -2.92 11.14 8.04
C ILE A 615 -1.44 11.04 7.70
N CYS A 616 -0.70 12.09 8.04
CA CYS A 616 0.73 12.23 7.83
C CYS A 616 1.18 12.23 6.37
N HIS A 617 0.46 12.97 5.52
CA HIS A 617 0.72 13.02 4.10
C HIS A 617 1.87 13.97 3.70
N SER A 618 2.95 13.43 3.12
CA SER A 618 4.14 14.19 2.71
C SER A 618 3.92 15.30 1.67
N SER A 619 2.88 15.22 0.83
CA SER A 619 2.60 16.27 -0.18
C SER A 619 1.55 17.29 0.25
N ARG A 620 1.16 17.29 1.54
CA ARG A 620 0.32 18.33 2.16
C ARG A 620 1.15 19.06 3.21
N PRO A 621 1.20 20.40 3.20
CA PRO A 621 1.95 21.16 4.21
C PRO A 621 1.52 20.85 5.65
N ASP A 622 0.27 20.47 5.83
CA ASP A 622 -0.36 20.15 7.11
C ASP A 622 -0.57 18.64 7.33
N GLY A 623 -0.06 17.79 6.44
CA GLY A 623 -0.06 16.33 6.58
C GLY A 623 -1.42 15.65 6.68
N TYR A 624 -2.54 16.32 6.39
CA TYR A 624 -3.88 15.77 6.60
C TYR A 624 -4.76 15.96 5.36
N ALA A 625 -5.60 14.96 5.06
CA ALA A 625 -6.67 15.08 4.08
C ALA A 625 -7.83 14.16 4.42
N ALA A 626 -9.06 14.64 4.19
CA ALA A 626 -10.25 13.81 4.33
C ALA A 626 -11.35 14.25 3.36
N GLY A 627 -12.24 13.33 2.99
CA GLY A 627 -13.31 13.64 2.07
C GLY A 627 -14.23 12.47 1.75
N THR A 628 -15.17 12.69 0.84
CA THR A 628 -16.18 11.67 0.48
C THR A 628 -15.74 10.87 -0.73
N MET A 629 -16.02 9.57 -0.70
CA MET A 629 -15.85 8.66 -1.84
C MET A 629 -17.19 8.18 -2.41
N LEU A 630 -18.19 8.03 -1.54
CA LEU A 630 -19.57 7.72 -1.93
C LEU A 630 -20.53 8.49 -1.02
N ALA A 631 -21.31 9.39 -1.60
CA ALA A 631 -22.18 10.28 -0.84
C ALA A 631 -23.39 10.75 -1.66
N VAL A 632 -24.45 11.12 -0.94
CA VAL A 632 -25.72 11.57 -1.49
C VAL A 632 -25.92 13.04 -1.17
N TYR A 633 -26.29 13.81 -2.18
CA TYR A 633 -26.59 15.24 -2.07
C TYR A 633 -27.98 15.54 -2.60
N PRO A 634 -28.74 16.43 -1.93
CA PRO A 634 -30.02 16.87 -2.44
C PRO A 634 -29.82 17.84 -3.60
N LEU A 635 -30.70 17.77 -4.60
CA LEU A 635 -30.80 18.77 -5.66
C LEU A 635 -32.28 18.95 -6.01
N GLY A 636 -32.86 20.08 -5.62
CA GLY A 636 -34.30 20.33 -5.72
C GLY A 636 -35.10 19.29 -4.94
N LEU A 637 -35.94 18.53 -5.64
CA LEU A 637 -36.72 17.41 -5.09
C LEU A 637 -36.05 16.04 -5.24
N GLY A 638 -34.94 15.98 -5.99
CA GLY A 638 -34.22 14.74 -6.25
C GLY A 638 -32.89 14.70 -5.53
N LYS A 639 -32.06 13.74 -5.95
CA LYS A 639 -30.77 13.46 -5.33
C LYS A 639 -29.71 13.19 -6.39
N ILE A 640 -28.47 13.55 -6.08
CA ILE A 640 -27.29 13.10 -6.82
C ILE A 640 -26.47 12.17 -5.92
N VAL A 641 -26.01 11.06 -6.48
CA VAL A 641 -25.06 10.15 -5.84
C VAL A 641 -23.70 10.39 -6.46
N LEU A 642 -22.78 10.94 -5.67
CA LEU A 642 -21.38 11.12 -6.06
C LEU A 642 -20.60 9.86 -5.72
N ASN A 643 -19.84 9.36 -6.69
CA ASN A 643 -19.00 8.18 -6.51
C ASN A 643 -17.60 8.41 -7.10
N THR A 644 -16.58 8.02 -6.36
CA THR A 644 -15.21 7.91 -6.84
C THR A 644 -14.71 6.47 -6.96
N PHE A 645 -15.44 5.46 -6.46
CA PHE A 645 -15.05 4.06 -6.65
C PHE A 645 -15.05 3.70 -8.14
N ASN A 646 -14.17 2.78 -8.54
CA ASN A 646 -14.04 2.30 -9.92
C ASN A 646 -15.17 1.31 -10.28
N ILE A 647 -16.43 1.61 -9.95
CA ILE A 647 -17.58 0.72 -10.17
C ILE A 647 -17.73 0.42 -11.66
N LEU A 648 -17.80 1.46 -12.50
CA LEU A 648 -18.07 1.31 -13.93
C LEU A 648 -17.07 0.35 -14.61
N ASP A 649 -15.79 0.49 -14.29
CA ASP A 649 -14.71 -0.29 -14.91
C ASP A 649 -14.70 -1.77 -14.44
N ASN A 650 -15.41 -2.08 -13.35
CA ASN A 650 -15.41 -3.39 -12.67
C ASN A 650 -16.76 -4.13 -12.66
N VAL A 651 -17.85 -3.56 -13.21
CA VAL A 651 -19.11 -4.30 -13.42
C VAL A 651 -18.85 -5.58 -14.22
N ASP A 652 -19.52 -6.69 -13.91
CA ASP A 652 -19.35 -8.04 -14.50
C ASP A 652 -17.94 -8.65 -14.37
N ARG A 653 -17.05 -7.98 -13.63
CA ARG A 653 -15.67 -8.44 -13.40
C ARG A 653 -15.40 -8.70 -11.93
N HIS A 654 -16.02 -7.92 -11.05
CA HIS A 654 -15.76 -7.97 -9.62
C HIS A 654 -17.08 -8.01 -8.82
N PRO A 655 -17.30 -9.01 -7.96
CA PRO A 655 -18.60 -9.19 -7.28
C PRO A 655 -19.02 -7.99 -6.43
N ALA A 656 -18.07 -7.35 -5.74
CA ALA A 656 -18.38 -6.15 -4.96
C ALA A 656 -18.84 -4.95 -5.82
N ALA A 657 -18.37 -4.82 -7.07
CA ALA A 657 -18.78 -3.71 -7.94
C ALA A 657 -20.21 -3.90 -8.41
N ASP A 658 -20.54 -5.15 -8.78
CA ASP A 658 -21.88 -5.57 -9.15
C ASP A 658 -22.87 -5.36 -8.00
N GLY A 659 -22.52 -5.82 -6.80
CA GLY A 659 -23.36 -5.64 -5.61
C GLY A 659 -23.58 -4.16 -5.28
N LEU A 660 -22.51 -3.36 -5.29
CA LEU A 660 -22.59 -1.93 -4.99
C LEU A 660 -23.48 -1.19 -6.00
N LEU A 661 -23.32 -1.45 -7.31
CA LEU A 661 -24.17 -0.84 -8.34
C LEU A 661 -25.64 -1.23 -8.16
N MET A 662 -25.93 -2.51 -7.93
CA MET A 662 -27.31 -2.98 -7.76
C MET A 662 -27.96 -2.41 -6.51
N ASN A 663 -27.23 -2.30 -5.41
CA ASN A 663 -27.71 -1.70 -4.17
C ASN A 663 -28.00 -0.21 -4.33
N ILE A 664 -27.11 0.54 -5.01
CA ILE A 664 -27.33 1.97 -5.31
C ILE A 664 -28.59 2.14 -6.18
N ILE A 665 -28.78 1.29 -7.19
CA ILE A 665 -29.99 1.33 -8.04
C ILE A 665 -31.24 1.03 -7.22
N ALA A 666 -31.21 0.02 -6.35
CA ALA A 666 -32.35 -0.37 -5.53
C ALA A 666 -32.76 0.74 -4.54
N ASP A 667 -31.78 1.36 -3.89
CA ASP A 667 -32.01 2.50 -2.99
C ASP A 667 -32.56 3.73 -3.74
N ALA A 668 -31.94 4.06 -4.89
CA ALA A 668 -32.42 5.15 -5.75
C ALA A 668 -33.84 4.90 -6.27
N ALA A 669 -34.21 3.65 -6.58
CA ALA A 669 -35.54 3.27 -7.03
C ALA A 669 -36.62 3.54 -5.95
N GLY A 670 -36.28 3.34 -4.67
CA GLY A 670 -37.15 3.68 -3.55
C GLY A 670 -37.48 5.18 -3.48
N SER A 671 -36.55 6.04 -3.92
CA SER A 671 -36.71 7.50 -3.89
C SER A 671 -37.55 8.07 -5.04
N VAL A 672 -37.78 7.30 -6.11
CA VAL A 672 -38.47 7.77 -7.32
C VAL A 672 -39.89 7.20 -7.50
N ALA A 673 -40.42 6.54 -6.47
CA ALA A 673 -41.76 5.93 -6.51
C ALA A 673 -42.92 6.95 -6.57
N GLU A 674 -42.66 8.21 -6.24
CA GLU A 674 -43.66 9.28 -6.24
C GLU A 674 -43.92 9.89 -7.63
N PRO A 675 -45.14 10.40 -7.89
CA PRO A 675 -45.42 11.11 -9.13
C PRO A 675 -44.61 12.42 -9.24
N LEU A 676 -44.41 12.90 -10.47
CA LEU A 676 -43.77 14.19 -10.67
C LEU A 676 -44.58 15.32 -10.05
N PRO A 677 -43.93 16.24 -9.32
CA PRO A 677 -44.55 17.49 -8.90
C PRO A 677 -45.00 18.32 -10.11
N ARG A 678 -45.98 19.21 -9.90
CA ARG A 678 -46.28 20.29 -10.85
C ARG A 678 -45.01 21.12 -11.09
N GLU A 679 -44.84 21.63 -12.32
CA GLU A 679 -43.71 22.49 -12.69
C GLU A 679 -43.50 23.59 -11.64
N ARG A 680 -42.26 23.71 -11.16
CA ARG A 680 -41.85 24.84 -10.35
C ARG A 680 -41.04 25.81 -11.20
N ALA A 681 -41.31 27.10 -11.04
CA ALA A 681 -40.61 28.17 -11.74
C ALA A 681 -39.20 28.47 -11.19
N ASP A 682 -38.79 27.84 -10.09
CA ASP A 682 -37.52 28.10 -9.38
C ASP A 682 -36.36 27.19 -9.80
N VAL A 683 -36.61 26.13 -10.58
CA VAL A 683 -35.59 25.13 -10.94
C VAL A 683 -34.44 25.74 -11.74
N ASP A 684 -34.74 26.51 -12.79
CA ASP A 684 -33.71 27.08 -13.65
C ASP A 684 -32.87 28.13 -12.90
N ALA A 685 -33.51 28.97 -12.08
CA ALA A 685 -32.81 29.93 -11.23
C ALA A 685 -31.88 29.24 -10.21
N ALA A 686 -32.32 28.13 -9.60
CA ALA A 686 -31.50 27.36 -8.66
C ALA A 686 -30.30 26.68 -9.34
N LEU A 687 -30.44 26.26 -10.60
CA LEU A 687 -29.34 25.71 -11.40
C LEU A 687 -28.35 26.82 -11.83
N GLU A 688 -28.85 27.99 -12.21
CA GLU A 688 -28.01 29.15 -12.53
C GLU A 688 -27.14 29.57 -11.33
N GLU A 689 -27.68 29.54 -10.10
CA GLU A 689 -26.94 29.85 -8.87
C GLU A 689 -25.72 28.93 -8.63
N ILE A 690 -25.76 27.69 -9.15
CA ILE A 690 -24.66 26.72 -9.07
C ILE A 690 -23.89 26.56 -10.38
N GLY A 691 -24.19 27.42 -11.37
CA GLY A 691 -23.44 27.60 -12.61
C GLY A 691 -23.87 26.71 -13.78
N PHE A 692 -25.15 26.39 -13.88
CA PHE A 692 -25.75 25.54 -14.93
C PHE A 692 -26.82 26.22 -15.76
#